data_AF-R6LVU8-F1
#
_entry.id   AF-R6LVU8-F1
#
_cell.length_a   1.000
_cell.length_b   1.000
_cell.length_c   1.000
_cell.angle_alpha   90.00
_cell.angle_beta   90.00
_cell.angle_gamma   90.00
#
_symmetry.space_group_name_H-M   'P 1'
#
loop_
_entity.id
_entity.type
_entity.pdbx_description
1 polymer ?
#
loop_
_entity_poly.entity_id
_entity_poly.type
_entity_poly.pdbx_seq_one_letter_code
_entity_poly.pdbx_strand_id
1 'polypeptide(L)'
;MKKNNIFKMFVFTIMLFLIGVFNVKADFTIDFSNSDNREIASNELFTSKYKTHYRVTTNGDVVYCYQPYVDYAYEGGTDVKFVFTSCSNVSTNAAQLAYVYANGYGGTNDYSTGGTKFDDYYATQLAVWYFGDRTLYPPHTVDFLSNFNVSNGRLTGNYNGSSNKTSEMAAKLINDANDSVNARPSISLDTSSKKLNINSDRSYYVSGAIKINGSWVRNAVSVSISGVTGAFVTSNVNATSGSTDFKVGDTIYVKVPAGNITKSSSITLSATGTSSKGSGTVQECTNSAMPAAQKMTSIVKGTPSEVKESLPLTAEPSKVEVKISKQDITGSKEVKGATLVIKKGNTEVTKWVSEGTIKKISLDAGTYTLEETIAPAGYKLSSSKVTFTVNSNGTVTVDGKVVDKVIMKNEPFYITISKLGLTKDKELVGAKLKITDKDGKLTIDLDGKSLEWITTESAEKFHLAEGTYYLTEIEAPAGYIKSDKTIEFIVEKDGTIKVNKTEVTKVTMENEPLYIYISKKSINGKTELPGAKLKITDKDGKLEKDLDGKSLIWTSSTKEERFRLAPGSYILTELEAPKGYELSDAVIEFTVTEDGRILFDKKEAENNMIVFKNTPEPEQVVTGSSLIYILFLGIITAGVVTFFVLKRND
;
A
#
# COMPACT_ATOMS: atom_id res chain seq x y z
N MET A 1 -68.35 39.20 94.20
CA MET A 1 -69.47 39.09 93.23
C MET A 1 -69.14 40.04 92.08
N LYS A 2 -69.03 39.73 90.79
CA LYS A 2 -69.46 38.63 89.89
C LYS A 2 -68.25 38.35 88.98
N LYS A 3 -67.74 37.13 88.81
CA LYS A 3 -68.34 35.95 88.15
C LYS A 3 -68.76 36.23 86.69
N ASN A 4 -68.02 35.61 85.76
CA ASN A 4 -68.55 34.81 84.66
C ASN A 4 -68.90 35.35 83.26
N ASN A 5 -68.69 36.62 82.89
CA ASN A 5 -69.13 37.06 81.54
C ASN A 5 -68.05 37.51 80.55
N ILE A 6 -66.76 37.63 80.91
CA ILE A 6 -65.72 38.07 79.95
C ILE A 6 -64.98 36.87 79.31
N PHE A 7 -64.88 35.74 80.01
CA PHE A 7 -64.22 34.55 79.46
C PHE A 7 -65.06 33.77 78.44
N LYS A 8 -66.40 33.94 78.45
CA LYS A 8 -67.28 33.34 77.43
C LYS A 8 -67.34 34.13 76.13
N MET A 9 -67.02 35.42 76.14
CA MET A 9 -67.01 36.24 74.92
C MET A 9 -65.67 36.15 74.19
N PHE A 10 -64.55 35.94 74.90
CA PHE A 10 -63.23 35.78 74.28
C PHE A 10 -63.01 34.39 73.63
N VAL A 11 -63.65 33.35 74.17
CA VAL A 11 -63.62 32.00 73.58
C VAL A 11 -64.55 31.90 72.36
N PHE A 12 -65.63 32.69 72.28
CA PHE A 12 -66.53 32.68 71.13
C PHE A 12 -65.96 33.44 69.92
N THR A 13 -65.20 34.53 70.13
CA THR A 13 -64.56 35.27 69.03
C THR A 13 -63.29 34.60 68.50
N ILE A 14 -62.59 33.79 69.32
CA ILE A 14 -61.44 32.98 68.87
C ILE A 14 -61.88 31.63 68.26
N MET A 15 -63.06 31.09 68.63
CA MET A 15 -63.65 29.96 67.89
C MET A 15 -64.24 30.34 66.52
N LEU A 16 -64.54 31.62 66.28
CA LEU A 16 -64.98 32.13 64.97
C LEU A 16 -63.81 32.60 64.07
N PHE A 17 -62.57 32.68 64.59
CA PHE A 17 -61.36 32.97 63.81
C PHE A 17 -60.40 31.78 63.65
N LEU A 18 -60.77 30.61 64.21
CA LEU A 18 -60.16 29.30 63.97
C LEU A 18 -61.07 28.36 63.17
N ILE A 19 -61.99 28.93 62.37
CA ILE A 19 -62.29 28.33 61.06
C ILE A 19 -61.09 28.69 60.20
N GLY A 20 -59.95 28.04 60.46
CA GLY A 20 -58.94 27.88 59.44
C GLY A 20 -59.67 27.21 58.30
N VAL A 21 -59.95 27.96 57.25
CA VAL A 21 -60.26 27.39 55.96
C VAL A 21 -59.05 26.53 55.66
N PHE A 22 -59.14 25.24 56.00
CA PHE A 22 -58.30 24.23 55.40
C PHE A 22 -58.63 24.41 53.92
N ASN A 23 -57.85 25.23 53.22
CA ASN A 23 -57.81 25.24 51.78
C ASN A 23 -57.32 23.83 51.45
N VAL A 24 -58.27 22.91 51.29
CA VAL A 24 -58.01 21.58 50.77
C VAL A 24 -57.41 21.87 49.41
N LYS A 25 -56.09 21.67 49.30
CA LYS A 25 -55.37 21.96 48.07
C LYS A 25 -56.03 21.13 46.97
N ALA A 26 -56.65 21.79 46.01
CA ALA A 26 -57.24 21.13 44.85
C ALA A 26 -56.14 20.33 44.14
N ASP A 27 -56.41 19.06 43.86
CA ASP A 27 -55.54 18.25 43.01
C ASP A 27 -55.65 18.74 41.56
N PHE A 28 -56.88 19.00 41.11
CA PHE A 28 -57.15 19.78 39.90
C PHE A 28 -58.52 20.46 39.95
N THR A 29 -58.75 21.42 39.05
CA THR A 29 -60.02 22.13 38.90
C THR A 29 -60.49 22.06 37.44
N ILE A 30 -61.80 21.89 37.25
CA ILE A 30 -62.47 21.99 35.96
C ILE A 30 -63.30 23.28 35.96
N ASP A 31 -63.01 24.17 35.03
CA ASP A 31 -63.66 25.48 34.90
C ASP A 31 -64.64 25.45 33.73
N PHE A 32 -65.92 25.67 34.00
CA PHE A 32 -66.99 25.60 32.99
C PHE A 32 -67.14 26.89 32.18
N SER A 33 -66.38 27.95 32.51
CA SER A 33 -66.25 29.11 31.61
C SER A 33 -65.59 28.72 30.28
N ASN A 34 -64.69 27.72 30.31
CA ASN A 34 -64.20 27.06 29.11
C ASN A 34 -65.35 26.32 28.41
N SER A 35 -65.69 26.75 27.20
CA SER A 35 -66.78 26.14 26.40
C SER A 35 -66.56 24.67 26.10
N ASP A 36 -65.31 24.23 25.94
CA ASP A 36 -65.00 22.82 25.71
C ASP A 36 -65.49 21.94 26.88
N ASN A 37 -65.40 22.43 28.12
CA ASN A 37 -65.91 21.72 29.30
C ASN A 37 -67.45 21.63 29.36
N ARG A 38 -68.16 22.22 28.39
CA ARG A 38 -69.62 22.09 28.26
C ARG A 38 -70.02 21.14 27.13
N GLU A 39 -69.07 20.70 26.32
CA GLU A 39 -69.35 19.82 25.17
C GLU A 39 -69.57 18.37 25.61
N ILE A 40 -70.56 17.74 24.98
CA ILE A 40 -70.89 16.33 25.19
C ILE A 40 -70.13 15.53 24.14
N ALA A 41 -69.27 14.61 24.59
CA ALA A 41 -68.66 13.62 23.73
C ALA A 41 -69.53 12.36 23.75
N SER A 42 -70.02 11.96 22.59
CA SER A 42 -70.90 10.80 22.43
C SER A 42 -70.73 10.18 21.07
N ASN A 43 -71.21 8.96 20.92
CA ASN A 43 -71.21 8.27 19.63
C ASN A 43 -72.53 7.49 19.48
N GLU A 44 -73.09 7.52 18.27
CA GLU A 44 -74.41 6.96 17.95
C GLU A 44 -74.54 5.46 18.25
N LEU A 45 -73.44 4.70 18.21
CA LEU A 45 -73.44 3.26 18.51
C LEU A 45 -73.69 2.95 19.98
N PHE A 46 -73.40 3.88 20.89
CA PHE A 46 -73.41 3.65 22.34
C PHE A 46 -74.67 4.20 23.04
N THR A 47 -75.75 4.45 22.28
CA THR A 47 -77.04 5.01 22.77
C THR A 47 -76.90 6.41 23.38
N SER A 48 -77.99 7.17 23.47
CA SER A 48 -78.01 8.47 24.16
C SER A 48 -77.71 8.36 25.67
N LYS A 49 -77.73 7.14 26.22
CA LYS A 49 -77.51 6.84 27.64
C LYS A 49 -76.04 6.85 28.04
N TYR A 50 -75.13 6.36 27.21
CA TYR A 50 -73.70 6.22 27.56
C TYR A 50 -72.87 7.35 26.93
N LYS A 51 -73.22 8.59 27.25
CA LYS A 51 -72.45 9.78 26.85
C LYS A 51 -71.50 10.20 27.96
N THR A 52 -70.45 10.92 27.60
CA THR A 52 -69.58 11.62 28.55
C THR A 52 -69.56 13.10 28.20
N HIS A 53 -69.01 13.92 29.07
CA HIS A 53 -68.69 15.27 28.69
C HIS A 53 -67.18 15.42 28.53
N TYR A 54 -66.76 16.24 27.58
CA TYR A 54 -65.35 16.56 27.39
C TYR A 54 -64.82 17.33 28.60
N ARG A 55 -63.66 16.94 29.13
CA ARG A 55 -63.11 17.53 30.35
C ARG A 55 -61.61 17.83 30.25
N VAL A 56 -61.28 19.09 30.51
CA VAL A 56 -59.92 19.61 30.58
C VAL A 56 -59.78 20.46 31.84
N THR A 57 -58.69 20.25 32.57
CA THR A 57 -58.38 21.01 33.79
C THR A 57 -57.97 22.45 33.48
N THR A 58 -57.92 23.30 34.49
CA THR A 58 -57.37 24.66 34.36
C THR A 58 -55.90 24.71 33.89
N ASN A 59 -55.18 23.59 34.01
CA ASN A 59 -53.79 23.45 33.55
C ASN A 59 -53.70 22.88 32.12
N GLY A 60 -54.83 22.61 31.47
CA GLY A 60 -54.87 22.05 30.11
C GLY A 60 -54.76 20.53 30.03
N ASP A 61 -54.71 19.82 31.16
CA ASP A 61 -54.66 18.35 31.15
C ASP A 61 -56.06 17.77 30.89
N VAL A 62 -56.13 16.77 30.00
CA VAL A 62 -57.34 16.01 29.73
C VAL A 62 -57.60 15.03 30.87
N VAL A 63 -58.84 14.99 31.37
CA VAL A 63 -59.29 14.07 32.43
C VAL A 63 -60.50 13.28 31.96
N TYR A 64 -60.67 12.07 32.50
CA TYR A 64 -61.71 11.14 32.04
C TYR A 64 -62.57 10.65 33.19
N CYS A 65 -63.84 10.39 32.92
CA CYS A 65 -64.74 9.80 33.89
C CYS A 65 -64.29 8.37 34.24
N TYR A 66 -64.16 8.03 35.52
CA TYR A 66 -63.66 6.72 35.95
C TYR A 66 -64.74 5.64 35.99
N GLN A 67 -65.98 6.02 36.32
CA GLN A 67 -67.06 5.10 36.68
C GLN A 67 -68.24 5.19 35.68
N PRO A 68 -68.39 4.31 34.69
CA PRO A 68 -69.40 4.46 33.63
C PRO A 68 -70.87 4.42 34.10
N TYR A 69 -71.13 3.94 35.31
CA TYR A 69 -72.48 3.71 35.85
C TYR A 69 -72.86 4.65 36.99
N VAL A 70 -72.02 5.64 37.29
CA VAL A 70 -72.30 6.66 38.31
C VAL A 70 -72.60 7.98 37.60
N ASP A 71 -73.67 8.65 38.01
CA ASP A 71 -74.06 9.93 37.44
C ASP A 71 -73.01 11.01 37.73
N TYR A 72 -72.74 11.81 36.70
CA TYR A 72 -71.84 12.94 36.82
C TYR A 72 -72.46 14.07 37.66
N ALA A 73 -71.63 14.79 38.41
CA ALA A 73 -72.04 15.99 39.12
C ALA A 73 -72.45 17.06 38.10
N TYR A 74 -73.75 17.38 37.96
CA TYR A 74 -74.19 18.46 37.06
C TYR A 74 -74.75 19.63 37.85
N GLU A 75 -74.14 20.79 37.70
CA GLU A 75 -74.73 22.08 38.06
C GLU A 75 -74.92 22.88 36.77
N GLY A 76 -76.15 23.30 36.48
CA GLY A 76 -76.42 24.16 35.33
C GLY A 76 -75.82 25.54 35.55
N GLY A 77 -74.85 25.95 34.74
CA GLY A 77 -74.26 27.29 34.79
C GLY A 77 -72.97 27.43 33.96
N THR A 78 -72.69 28.64 33.48
CA THR A 78 -71.47 28.95 32.68
C THR A 78 -70.27 29.36 33.53
N ASP A 79 -70.49 29.74 34.80
CA ASP A 79 -69.44 30.27 35.70
C ASP A 79 -69.19 29.34 36.90
N VAL A 80 -69.39 28.04 36.72
CA VAL A 80 -69.19 27.01 37.76
C VAL A 80 -67.76 26.46 37.70
N LYS A 81 -67.16 26.15 38.86
CA LYS A 81 -65.87 25.46 38.96
C LYS A 81 -66.02 24.21 39.82
N PHE A 82 -65.62 23.07 39.27
CA PHE A 82 -65.54 21.83 40.05
C PHE A 82 -64.12 21.61 40.52
N VAL A 83 -63.99 21.52 41.84
CA VAL A 83 -62.74 21.22 42.51
C VAL A 83 -62.72 19.72 42.80
N PHE A 84 -61.64 19.06 42.37
CA PHE A 84 -61.40 17.66 42.66
C PHE A 84 -60.28 17.56 43.69
N THR A 85 -60.55 16.78 44.74
CA THR A 85 -59.64 16.55 45.87
C THR A 85 -59.57 15.07 46.18
N SER A 86 -58.66 14.71 47.09
CA SER A 86 -58.54 13.35 47.62
C SER A 86 -58.20 12.35 46.52
N CYS A 87 -57.33 12.74 45.58
CA CYS A 87 -56.84 11.83 44.57
C CYS A 87 -56.05 10.67 45.19
N SER A 88 -56.39 9.44 44.80
CA SER A 88 -55.67 8.23 45.20
C SER A 88 -55.26 7.42 43.99
N ASN A 89 -54.08 6.80 44.06
CA ASN A 89 -53.56 5.97 42.99
C ASN A 89 -54.50 4.79 42.70
N VAL A 90 -54.82 4.59 41.43
CA VAL A 90 -55.57 3.42 40.99
C VAL A 90 -54.65 2.19 41.08
N SER A 91 -55.12 1.11 41.72
CA SER A 91 -54.38 -0.14 41.86
C SER A 91 -54.77 -1.19 40.83
N THR A 92 -56.06 -1.33 40.53
CA THR A 92 -56.58 -2.26 39.52
C THR A 92 -56.41 -1.70 38.12
N ASN A 93 -55.90 -2.49 37.18
CA ASN A 93 -55.64 -2.08 35.78
C ASN A 93 -54.74 -0.83 35.62
N ALA A 94 -53.93 -0.52 36.62
CA ALA A 94 -53.13 0.72 36.66
C ALA A 94 -52.21 0.87 35.44
N ALA A 95 -51.57 -0.23 35.00
CA ALA A 95 -50.68 -0.23 33.84
C ALA A 95 -51.43 0.00 32.53
N GLN A 96 -52.60 -0.63 32.37
CA GLN A 96 -53.47 -0.43 31.20
C GLN A 96 -53.99 1.02 31.16
N LEU A 97 -54.43 1.58 32.27
CA LEU A 97 -54.87 2.97 32.34
C LEU A 97 -53.72 3.94 32.04
N ALA A 98 -52.51 3.69 32.55
CA ALA A 98 -51.33 4.49 32.20
C ALA A 98 -51.01 4.44 30.70
N TYR A 99 -51.16 3.26 30.07
CA TYR A 99 -51.05 3.11 28.63
C TYR A 99 -52.12 3.91 27.88
N VAL A 100 -53.37 3.83 28.32
CA VAL A 100 -54.50 4.57 27.75
C VAL A 100 -54.25 6.07 27.81
N TYR A 101 -53.80 6.60 28.95
CA TYR A 101 -53.46 8.01 29.09
C TYR A 101 -52.29 8.45 28.22
N ALA A 102 -51.27 7.60 28.07
CA ALA A 102 -50.08 7.96 27.30
C ALA A 102 -50.34 7.96 25.78
N ASN A 103 -51.22 7.08 25.30
CA ASN A 103 -51.40 6.84 23.86
C ASN A 103 -52.76 7.31 23.32
N GLY A 104 -53.77 7.43 24.17
CA GLY A 104 -55.07 7.99 23.81
C GLY A 104 -55.04 9.50 23.69
N TYR A 105 -56.22 10.10 23.56
CA TYR A 105 -56.38 11.54 23.44
C TYR A 105 -55.91 12.26 24.72
N GLY A 106 -55.21 13.39 24.58
CA GLY A 106 -54.49 14.06 25.68
C GLY A 106 -53.09 13.51 25.97
N GLY A 107 -52.76 12.34 25.42
CA GLY A 107 -51.39 11.81 25.27
C GLY A 107 -50.86 12.04 23.86
N THR A 108 -50.26 11.02 23.24
CA THR A 108 -49.78 11.11 21.85
C THR A 108 -50.89 10.98 20.80
N ASN A 109 -52.10 10.54 21.20
CA ASN A 109 -53.24 10.31 20.33
C ASN A 109 -52.94 9.34 19.16
N ASP A 110 -52.23 8.26 19.44
CA ASP A 110 -51.86 7.20 18.47
C ASP A 110 -53.09 6.45 17.91
N TYR A 111 -54.25 6.65 18.54
CA TYR A 111 -55.53 6.02 18.21
C TYR A 111 -56.54 7.05 17.71
N SER A 112 -56.08 8.11 17.03
CA SER A 112 -56.99 9.09 16.43
C SER A 112 -57.96 8.42 15.47
N THR A 113 -59.22 8.80 15.60
CA THR A 113 -60.32 8.40 14.74
C THR A 113 -60.28 9.12 13.39
N GLY A 114 -59.50 10.19 13.25
CA GLY A 114 -59.56 11.09 12.10
C GLY A 114 -60.83 11.95 12.03
N GLY A 115 -61.70 11.85 13.04
CA GLY A 115 -62.87 12.70 13.24
C GLY A 115 -62.54 13.95 14.05
N THR A 116 -63.47 14.37 14.89
CA THR A 116 -63.28 15.50 15.80
C THR A 116 -62.46 15.11 17.02
N LYS A 117 -61.93 16.11 17.74
CA LYS A 117 -61.29 15.88 19.04
C LYS A 117 -62.23 15.20 20.06
N PHE A 118 -63.55 15.36 19.91
CA PHE A 118 -64.54 14.72 20.77
C PHE A 118 -64.71 13.24 20.45
N ASP A 119 -64.53 12.84 19.19
CA ASP A 119 -64.52 11.43 18.79
C ASP A 119 -63.29 10.70 19.36
N ASP A 120 -62.12 11.33 19.31
CA ASP A 120 -60.87 10.81 19.88
C ASP A 120 -60.94 10.73 21.42
N TYR A 121 -61.48 11.78 22.05
CA TYR A 121 -61.77 11.79 23.48
C TYR A 121 -62.74 10.68 23.86
N TYR A 122 -63.83 10.49 23.10
CA TYR A 122 -64.83 9.47 23.40
C TYR A 122 -64.26 8.06 23.22
N ALA A 123 -63.46 7.80 22.18
CA ALA A 123 -62.76 6.52 22.01
C ALA A 123 -61.84 6.22 23.21
N THR A 124 -61.12 7.24 23.70
CA THR A 124 -60.26 7.12 24.88
C THR A 124 -61.08 6.92 26.15
N GLN A 125 -62.20 7.63 26.30
CA GLN A 125 -63.13 7.48 27.43
C GLN A 125 -63.70 6.06 27.51
N LEU A 126 -64.04 5.43 26.38
CA LEU A 126 -64.48 4.04 26.35
C LEU A 126 -63.40 3.10 26.90
N ALA A 127 -62.12 3.34 26.55
CA ALA A 127 -61.01 2.56 27.10
C ALA A 127 -60.78 2.83 28.60
N VAL A 128 -60.92 4.09 29.05
CA VAL A 128 -60.85 4.42 30.48
C VAL A 128 -61.97 3.73 31.25
N TRP A 129 -63.21 3.74 30.75
CA TRP A 129 -64.31 3.01 31.38
C TRP A 129 -64.13 1.50 31.36
N TYR A 130 -63.52 0.95 30.29
CA TYR A 130 -63.25 -0.49 30.20
C TYR A 130 -62.33 -0.98 31.32
N PHE A 131 -61.29 -0.20 31.63
CA PHE A 131 -60.34 -0.49 32.70
C PHE A 131 -60.70 0.15 34.06
N GLY A 132 -61.70 1.03 34.08
CA GLY A 132 -62.13 1.76 35.25
C GLY A 132 -63.04 0.97 36.18
N ASP A 133 -63.61 1.65 37.17
CA ASP A 133 -64.49 1.02 38.15
C ASP A 133 -65.89 0.80 37.57
N ARG A 134 -66.16 -0.46 37.21
CA ARG A 134 -67.43 -0.93 36.63
C ARG A 134 -68.34 -1.63 37.66
N THR A 135 -68.02 -1.56 38.95
CA THR A 135 -68.70 -2.35 40.00
C THR A 135 -70.16 -1.95 40.24
N LEU A 136 -70.53 -0.70 39.97
CA LEU A 136 -71.84 -0.13 40.28
C LEU A 136 -72.84 -0.17 39.11
N TYR A 137 -72.87 -1.27 38.35
CA TYR A 137 -73.81 -1.39 37.24
C TYR A 137 -75.27 -1.58 37.75
N PRO A 138 -76.31 -1.05 37.05
CA PRO A 138 -77.70 -1.14 37.51
C PRO A 138 -78.21 -2.59 37.58
N PRO A 139 -78.97 -2.99 38.63
CA PRO A 139 -79.52 -4.34 38.72
C PRO A 139 -80.35 -4.69 37.48
N HIS A 140 -80.10 -5.86 36.90
CA HIS A 140 -80.77 -6.42 35.70
C HIS A 140 -80.42 -5.84 34.32
N THR A 141 -79.32 -5.09 34.17
CA THR A 141 -78.82 -4.69 32.83
C THR A 141 -77.76 -5.67 32.27
N VAL A 142 -77.04 -5.39 31.18
CA VAL A 142 -75.75 -6.07 30.88
C VAL A 142 -74.69 -4.98 30.82
N ASP A 143 -73.45 -5.30 31.19
CA ASP A 143 -72.36 -4.35 31.07
C ASP A 143 -72.22 -3.91 29.60
N PHE A 144 -72.45 -2.63 29.30
CA PHE A 144 -72.53 -2.19 27.91
C PHE A 144 -71.20 -2.36 27.16
N LEU A 145 -70.06 -2.43 27.86
CA LEU A 145 -68.76 -2.67 27.25
C LEU A 145 -68.53 -4.15 26.91
N SER A 146 -69.38 -5.06 27.40
CA SER A 146 -69.35 -6.48 26.99
C SER A 146 -69.99 -6.71 25.61
N ASN A 147 -70.66 -5.71 25.04
CA ASN A 147 -71.26 -5.75 23.71
C ASN A 147 -70.24 -5.60 22.56
N PHE A 148 -68.97 -5.34 22.87
CA PHE A 148 -67.90 -5.45 21.88
C PHE A 148 -67.72 -6.91 21.49
N ASN A 149 -67.85 -7.20 20.20
CA ASN A 149 -67.62 -8.55 19.69
C ASN A 149 -66.16 -8.95 19.89
N VAL A 150 -65.94 -10.18 20.35
CA VAL A 150 -64.61 -10.75 20.55
C VAL A 150 -64.30 -11.71 19.41
N SER A 151 -63.12 -11.57 18.81
CA SER A 151 -62.60 -12.52 17.82
C SER A 151 -61.16 -12.87 18.19
N ASN A 152 -60.84 -14.17 18.23
CA ASN A 152 -59.53 -14.67 18.63
C ASN A 152 -59.02 -14.08 19.97
N GLY A 153 -59.92 -13.91 20.94
CA GLY A 153 -59.59 -13.35 22.26
C GLY A 153 -59.33 -11.84 22.29
N ARG A 154 -59.59 -11.10 21.19
CA ARG A 154 -59.42 -9.64 21.11
C ARG A 154 -60.75 -8.96 20.82
N LEU A 155 -60.95 -7.77 21.40
CA LEU A 155 -62.09 -6.93 21.04
C LEU A 155 -61.98 -6.52 19.58
N THR A 156 -63.09 -6.58 18.85
CA THR A 156 -63.22 -6.01 17.51
C THR A 156 -63.87 -4.63 17.59
N GLY A 157 -63.77 -3.82 16.52
CA GLY A 157 -64.53 -2.57 16.44
C GLY A 157 -66.04 -2.75 16.33
N ASN A 158 -66.52 -3.99 16.19
CA ASN A 158 -67.94 -4.29 16.08
C ASN A 158 -68.58 -4.29 17.47
N TYR A 159 -69.54 -3.39 17.64
CA TYR A 159 -70.36 -3.20 18.81
C TYR A 159 -71.81 -3.52 18.43
N ASN A 160 -72.40 -4.56 19.02
CA ASN A 160 -73.78 -5.00 18.72
C ASN A 160 -74.11 -5.14 17.21
N GLY A 161 -73.18 -5.69 16.43
CA GLY A 161 -73.36 -5.95 14.99
C GLY A 161 -72.91 -4.82 14.07
N SER A 162 -72.60 -3.62 14.58
CA SER A 162 -72.17 -2.46 13.78
C SER A 162 -70.80 -1.93 14.24
N SER A 163 -70.05 -1.26 13.37
CA SER A 163 -68.78 -0.63 13.74
C SER A 163 -68.64 0.76 13.13
N ASN A 164 -67.89 1.62 13.80
CA ASN A 164 -67.40 2.88 13.24
C ASN A 164 -65.98 3.13 13.74
N LYS A 165 -65.39 4.24 13.30
CA LYS A 165 -63.98 4.51 13.59
C LYS A 165 -63.71 4.70 15.09
N THR A 166 -64.66 5.26 15.83
CA THR A 166 -64.58 5.44 17.28
C THR A 166 -64.57 4.09 18.02
N SER A 167 -65.50 3.19 17.69
CA SER A 167 -65.54 1.85 18.29
C SER A 167 -64.33 1.00 17.89
N GLU A 168 -63.84 1.13 16.65
CA GLU A 168 -62.60 0.49 16.18
C GLU A 168 -61.37 0.96 16.95
N MET A 169 -61.16 2.27 17.10
CA MET A 169 -60.00 2.81 17.80
C MET A 169 -60.07 2.54 19.31
N ALA A 170 -61.25 2.58 19.92
CA ALA A 170 -61.45 2.18 21.31
C ALA A 170 -61.08 0.71 21.53
N ALA A 171 -61.60 -0.20 20.69
CA ALA A 171 -61.27 -1.62 20.78
C ALA A 171 -59.77 -1.88 20.59
N LYS A 172 -59.14 -1.20 19.62
CA LYS A 172 -57.69 -1.29 19.40
C LYS A 172 -56.89 -0.81 20.61
N LEU A 173 -57.22 0.37 21.15
CA LEU A 173 -56.59 0.95 22.33
C LEU A 173 -56.72 0.04 23.56
N ILE A 174 -57.90 -0.56 23.77
CA ILE A 174 -58.14 -1.50 24.88
C ILE A 174 -57.27 -2.76 24.73
N ASN A 175 -57.23 -3.34 23.54
CA ASN A 175 -56.43 -4.54 23.31
C ASN A 175 -54.93 -4.26 23.49
N ASP A 176 -54.44 -3.15 22.92
CA ASP A 176 -53.02 -2.79 23.00
C ASP A 176 -52.65 -2.37 24.44
N ALA A 177 -53.58 -1.76 25.19
CA ALA A 177 -53.39 -1.53 26.62
C ALA A 177 -53.24 -2.84 27.42
N ASN A 178 -54.04 -3.87 27.12
CA ASN A 178 -53.87 -5.20 27.74
C ASN A 178 -52.52 -5.83 27.40
N ASP A 179 -52.15 -5.82 26.12
CA ASP A 179 -50.88 -6.40 25.66
C ASP A 179 -49.68 -5.65 26.27
N SER A 180 -49.83 -4.34 26.51
CA SER A 180 -48.77 -3.48 27.05
C SER A 180 -48.23 -3.97 28.39
N VAL A 181 -49.05 -4.63 29.23
CA VAL A 181 -48.66 -5.08 30.57
C VAL A 181 -47.43 -5.97 30.50
N ASN A 182 -47.47 -6.96 29.60
CA ASN A 182 -46.40 -7.96 29.43
C ASN A 182 -45.41 -7.60 28.32
N ALA A 183 -45.67 -6.52 27.58
CA ALA A 183 -44.79 -6.05 26.53
C ALA A 183 -43.42 -5.61 27.06
N ARG A 184 -42.38 -5.96 26.30
CA ARG A 184 -41.00 -5.51 26.51
C ARG A 184 -40.62 -4.54 25.38
N PRO A 185 -40.54 -3.23 25.65
CA PRO A 185 -40.00 -2.27 24.70
C PRO A 185 -38.60 -2.70 24.24
N SER A 186 -38.37 -2.71 22.93
CA SER A 186 -37.08 -3.06 22.35
C SER A 186 -36.78 -2.26 21.08
N ILE A 187 -35.49 -2.04 20.84
CA ILE A 187 -34.93 -1.59 19.57
C ILE A 187 -33.94 -2.66 19.14
N SER A 188 -33.88 -2.95 17.85
CA SER A 188 -32.79 -3.75 17.28
C SER A 188 -32.15 -3.02 16.10
N LEU A 189 -30.84 -3.26 15.94
CA LEU A 189 -30.03 -2.72 14.86
C LEU A 189 -29.52 -3.90 14.03
N ASP A 190 -30.28 -4.23 12.99
CA ASP A 190 -30.06 -5.47 12.23
C ASP A 190 -29.17 -5.18 11.02
N THR A 191 -28.07 -5.91 10.89
CA THR A 191 -27.13 -5.80 9.77
C THR A 191 -26.65 -7.18 9.33
N SER A 192 -26.36 -7.34 8.04
CA SER A 192 -25.72 -8.54 7.50
C SER A 192 -24.22 -8.62 7.83
N SER A 193 -23.58 -7.50 8.14
CA SER A 193 -22.16 -7.43 8.46
C SER A 193 -21.89 -6.34 9.49
N LYS A 194 -21.07 -6.69 10.49
CA LYS A 194 -20.53 -5.72 11.47
C LYS A 194 -19.24 -5.03 10.96
N LYS A 195 -18.68 -5.47 9.84
CA LYS A 195 -17.46 -4.91 9.26
C LYS A 195 -17.80 -3.84 8.23
N LEU A 196 -17.19 -2.66 8.36
CA LEU A 196 -17.21 -1.61 7.34
C LEU A 196 -16.18 -1.92 6.26
N ASN A 197 -16.54 -1.61 5.01
CA ASN A 197 -15.68 -1.80 3.86
C ASN A 197 -15.31 -0.45 3.23
N ILE A 198 -14.08 -0.36 2.73
CA ILE A 198 -13.64 0.79 1.95
C ILE A 198 -14.49 0.87 0.67
N ASN A 199 -15.00 2.06 0.34
CA ASN A 199 -15.73 2.28 -0.89
C ASN A 199 -14.79 2.38 -2.11
N SER A 200 -15.35 2.40 -3.31
CA SER A 200 -14.60 2.31 -4.58
C SER A 200 -13.61 3.46 -4.80
N ASP A 201 -13.97 4.68 -4.41
CA ASP A 201 -13.09 5.86 -4.50
C ASP A 201 -12.13 5.99 -3.29
N ARG A 202 -12.25 5.07 -2.33
CA ARG A 202 -11.45 4.97 -1.10
C ARG A 202 -11.49 6.21 -0.21
N SER A 203 -12.55 7.00 -0.29
CA SER A 203 -12.76 8.17 0.58
C SER A 203 -13.37 7.82 1.94
N TYR A 204 -14.16 6.75 2.03
CA TYR A 204 -14.84 6.32 3.27
C TYR A 204 -14.83 4.81 3.47
N TYR A 205 -14.78 4.39 4.73
CA TYR A 205 -15.29 3.08 5.15
C TYR A 205 -16.79 3.20 5.39
N VAL A 206 -17.57 2.27 4.83
CA VAL A 206 -19.03 2.30 4.86
C VAL A 206 -19.56 0.96 5.38
N SER A 207 -20.55 0.99 6.27
CA SER A 207 -21.21 -0.23 6.76
C SER A 207 -22.11 -0.84 5.69
N GLY A 208 -22.51 -2.10 5.90
CA GLY A 208 -23.72 -2.61 5.26
C GLY A 208 -24.96 -1.82 5.68
N ALA A 209 -26.09 -2.10 5.03
CA ALA A 209 -27.38 -1.56 5.45
C ALA A 209 -27.72 -2.04 6.87
N ILE A 210 -28.01 -1.10 7.75
CA ILE A 210 -28.44 -1.35 9.13
C ILE A 210 -29.92 -0.96 9.24
N LYS A 211 -30.80 -1.91 9.55
CA LYS A 211 -32.22 -1.67 9.74
C LYS A 211 -32.50 -1.34 11.20
N ILE A 212 -33.18 -0.22 11.46
CA ILE A 212 -33.70 0.10 12.79
C ILE A 212 -35.06 -0.56 12.94
N ASN A 213 -35.16 -1.54 13.82
CA ASN A 213 -36.43 -2.16 14.17
C ASN A 213 -36.82 -1.75 15.60
N GLY A 214 -38.13 -1.72 15.87
CA GLY A 214 -38.67 -1.29 17.15
C GLY A 214 -39.96 -2.02 17.48
N SER A 215 -40.12 -2.38 18.75
CA SER A 215 -41.33 -2.95 19.30
C SER A 215 -41.68 -2.22 20.59
N TRP A 216 -42.93 -1.79 20.75
CA TRP A 216 -43.38 -0.99 21.90
C TRP A 216 -42.53 0.26 22.18
N VAL A 217 -42.06 0.90 21.11
CA VAL A 217 -41.31 2.16 21.13
C VAL A 217 -41.96 3.16 20.20
N ARG A 218 -41.77 4.45 20.50
CA ARG A 218 -42.18 5.55 19.64
C ARG A 218 -41.43 5.51 18.32
N ASN A 219 -42.05 6.06 17.29
CA ASN A 219 -41.49 6.02 15.95
C ASN A 219 -40.16 6.78 15.85
N ALA A 220 -39.97 7.87 16.60
CA ALA A 220 -38.73 8.62 16.62
C ALA A 220 -37.62 7.86 17.36
N VAL A 221 -36.45 7.76 16.73
CA VAL A 221 -35.24 7.12 17.26
C VAL A 221 -34.08 8.10 17.09
N SER A 222 -33.40 8.40 18.19
CA SER A 222 -32.14 9.14 18.15
C SER A 222 -30.97 8.16 18.03
N VAL A 223 -30.01 8.43 17.17
CA VAL A 223 -28.79 7.63 17.02
C VAL A 223 -27.56 8.46 17.30
N SER A 224 -26.54 7.81 17.86
CA SER A 224 -25.22 8.39 18.06
C SER A 224 -24.13 7.39 17.65
N ILE A 225 -22.96 7.90 17.32
CA ILE A 225 -21.81 7.12 16.87
C ILE A 225 -20.57 7.54 17.65
N SER A 226 -19.74 6.56 18.03
CA SER A 226 -18.51 6.80 18.78
C SER A 226 -17.41 5.80 18.39
N GLY A 227 -16.18 6.04 18.85
CA GLY A 227 -15.03 5.16 18.64
C GLY A 227 -14.01 5.67 17.63
N VAL A 228 -14.45 6.39 16.59
CA VAL A 228 -13.56 7.00 15.59
C VAL A 228 -14.02 8.42 15.26
N THR A 229 -13.09 9.37 15.25
CA THR A 229 -13.34 10.77 14.89
C THR A 229 -13.89 10.89 13.46
N GLY A 230 -14.85 11.79 13.26
CA GLY A 230 -15.44 12.04 11.94
C GLY A 230 -16.40 10.96 11.44
N ALA A 231 -16.69 9.93 12.25
CA ALA A 231 -17.74 8.97 11.95
C ALA A 231 -19.12 9.64 11.99
N PHE A 232 -20.02 9.25 11.09
CA PHE A 232 -21.40 9.75 11.05
C PHE A 232 -22.38 8.70 10.54
N VAL A 233 -23.67 8.91 10.81
CA VAL A 233 -24.77 8.03 10.42
C VAL A 233 -25.64 8.71 9.36
N THR A 234 -26.02 8.00 8.31
CA THR A 234 -26.82 8.56 7.19
C THR A 234 -27.78 7.52 6.61
N SER A 235 -28.88 7.96 6.00
CA SER A 235 -29.77 7.11 5.21
C SER A 235 -29.33 6.98 3.74
N ASN A 236 -28.33 7.76 3.30
CA ASN A 236 -27.83 7.76 1.93
C ASN A 236 -26.31 7.51 1.92
N VAL A 237 -25.88 6.39 1.32
CA VAL A 237 -24.47 6.01 1.21
C VAL A 237 -23.59 7.05 0.52
N ASN A 238 -24.17 7.91 -0.33
CA ASN A 238 -23.46 8.97 -1.04
C ASN A 238 -23.35 10.29 -0.25
N ALA A 239 -24.01 10.40 0.91
CA ALA A 239 -23.94 11.61 1.72
C ALA A 239 -22.55 11.84 2.33
N THR A 240 -22.16 13.10 2.48
CA THR A 240 -20.89 13.54 3.10
C THR A 240 -21.07 14.02 4.55
N SER A 241 -22.30 14.08 5.03
CA SER A 241 -22.69 14.39 6.41
C SER A 241 -23.81 13.45 6.88
N GLY A 242 -24.09 13.49 8.19
CA GLY A 242 -25.05 12.60 8.84
C GLY A 242 -26.20 13.29 9.56
N SER A 243 -27.10 12.46 10.09
CA SER A 243 -28.20 12.84 10.97
C SER A 243 -28.06 12.09 12.30
N THR A 244 -28.70 12.62 13.34
CA THR A 244 -28.92 11.91 14.62
C THR A 244 -30.37 11.48 14.78
N ASP A 245 -31.28 11.94 13.92
CA ASP A 245 -32.72 11.71 14.04
C ASP A 245 -33.20 10.79 12.94
N PHE A 246 -33.79 9.66 13.33
CA PHE A 246 -34.30 8.61 12.47
C PHE A 246 -35.62 8.07 12.98
N LYS A 247 -36.19 7.13 12.25
CA LYS A 247 -37.44 6.47 12.58
C LYS A 247 -37.29 4.95 12.66
N VAL A 248 -38.18 4.32 13.42
CA VAL A 248 -38.37 2.87 13.33
C VAL A 248 -38.73 2.51 11.90
N GLY A 249 -38.05 1.51 11.35
CA GLY A 249 -38.16 1.11 9.95
C GLY A 249 -37.18 1.82 9.02
N ASP A 250 -36.39 2.80 9.47
CA ASP A 250 -35.35 3.37 8.62
C ASP A 250 -34.20 2.38 8.36
N THR A 251 -33.61 2.50 7.18
CA THR A 251 -32.33 1.86 6.85
C THR A 251 -31.25 2.93 6.86
N ILE A 252 -30.21 2.69 7.67
CA ILE A 252 -29.10 3.61 7.89
C ILE A 252 -27.76 2.97 7.58
N TYR A 253 -26.74 3.81 7.45
CA TYR A 253 -25.36 3.45 7.17
C TYR A 253 -24.43 4.26 8.08
N VAL A 254 -23.37 3.62 8.55
CA VAL A 254 -22.27 4.27 9.24
C VAL A 254 -21.15 4.53 8.24
N LYS A 255 -20.66 5.77 8.20
CA LYS A 255 -19.52 6.18 7.37
C LYS A 255 -18.40 6.74 8.22
N VAL A 256 -17.16 6.41 7.87
CA VAL A 256 -15.95 6.90 8.52
C VAL A 256 -14.94 7.35 7.46
N PRO A 257 -14.40 8.59 7.52
CA PRO A 257 -13.36 9.03 6.60
C PRO A 257 -12.18 8.06 6.56
N ALA A 258 -11.74 7.67 5.36
CA ALA A 258 -10.72 6.62 5.20
C ALA A 258 -9.39 6.96 5.87
N GLY A 259 -9.01 8.24 5.90
CA GLY A 259 -7.81 8.73 6.60
C GLY A 259 -7.81 8.51 8.11
N ASN A 260 -8.99 8.28 8.72
CA ASN A 260 -9.12 8.11 10.17
C ASN A 260 -9.00 6.65 10.61
N ILE A 261 -8.99 5.69 9.68
CA ILE A 261 -8.76 4.26 9.95
C ILE A 261 -7.31 3.90 9.65
N THR A 262 -6.43 4.18 10.61
CA THR A 262 -4.98 3.89 10.51
C THR A 262 -4.58 2.56 11.17
N LYS A 263 -5.49 1.97 11.94
CA LYS A 263 -5.37 0.68 12.63
C LYS A 263 -6.75 0.04 12.78
N SER A 264 -6.77 -1.23 13.21
CA SER A 264 -7.99 -1.90 13.65
C SER A 264 -8.76 -1.02 14.64
N SER A 265 -10.01 -0.72 14.30
CA SER A 265 -10.85 0.23 15.04
C SER A 265 -12.22 -0.35 15.34
N SER A 266 -12.68 -0.13 16.57
CA SER A 266 -14.04 -0.44 17.01
C SER A 266 -14.89 0.83 16.97
N ILE A 267 -16.09 0.72 16.43
CA ILE A 267 -17.05 1.80 16.24
C ILE A 267 -18.36 1.36 16.89
N THR A 268 -18.93 2.17 17.77
CA THR A 268 -20.19 1.84 18.44
C THR A 268 -21.30 2.73 17.92
N LEU A 269 -22.27 2.13 17.23
CA LEU A 269 -23.53 2.75 16.87
C LEU A 269 -24.53 2.51 18.00
N SER A 270 -25.11 3.58 18.55
CA SER A 270 -26.11 3.50 19.61
C SER A 270 -27.43 4.09 19.11
N ALA A 271 -28.53 3.39 19.32
CA ALA A 271 -29.88 3.87 19.06
C ALA A 271 -30.65 4.00 20.38
N THR A 272 -31.37 5.11 20.54
CA THR A 272 -32.19 5.42 21.70
C THR A 272 -33.57 5.81 21.23
N GLY A 273 -34.61 5.13 21.72
CA GLY A 273 -36.00 5.50 21.52
C GLY A 273 -36.73 5.58 22.84
N THR A 274 -37.99 5.99 22.77
CA THR A 274 -38.86 6.14 23.95
C THR A 274 -39.89 5.03 23.97
N SER A 275 -40.10 4.39 25.11
CA SER A 275 -41.16 3.38 25.29
C SER A 275 -42.55 3.94 24.95
N SER A 276 -43.35 3.17 24.22
CA SER A 276 -44.76 3.51 23.95
C SER A 276 -45.71 3.10 25.08
N LYS A 277 -45.21 2.44 26.12
CA LYS A 277 -46.05 1.94 27.23
C LYS A 277 -46.66 3.06 28.08
N GLY A 278 -46.12 4.27 27.98
CA GLY A 278 -46.45 5.37 28.88
C GLY A 278 -45.71 5.31 30.20
N SER A 279 -45.65 6.44 30.89
CA SER A 279 -45.02 6.61 32.20
C SER A 279 -45.91 7.48 33.08
N GLY A 280 -46.14 7.04 34.31
CA GLY A 280 -46.92 7.81 35.28
C GLY A 280 -47.89 6.95 36.08
N THR A 281 -48.59 7.61 36.99
CA THR A 281 -49.53 6.97 37.90
C THR A 281 -50.90 7.59 37.70
N VAL A 282 -51.88 6.75 37.35
CA VAL A 282 -53.27 7.17 37.21
C VAL A 282 -53.90 7.25 38.61
N GLN A 283 -54.64 8.33 38.87
CA GLN A 283 -55.32 8.57 40.12
C GLN A 283 -56.81 8.71 39.89
N GLU A 284 -57.62 8.19 40.81
CA GLU A 284 -59.04 8.48 40.90
C GLU A 284 -59.25 9.61 41.91
N CYS A 285 -60.11 10.57 41.56
CA CYS A 285 -60.28 11.82 42.29
C CYS A 285 -61.77 12.10 42.49
N THR A 286 -62.10 12.66 43.65
CA THR A 286 -63.48 12.89 44.07
C THR A 286 -63.84 14.37 43.96
N ASN A 287 -65.05 14.68 43.50
CA ASN A 287 -65.54 16.06 43.49
C ASN A 287 -65.78 16.51 44.94
N SER A 288 -65.13 17.60 45.37
CA SER A 288 -65.19 18.09 46.75
C SER A 288 -66.60 18.52 47.17
N ALA A 289 -67.40 19.04 46.25
CA ALA A 289 -68.77 19.48 46.52
C ALA A 289 -69.78 18.34 46.44
N MET A 290 -69.48 17.28 45.66
CA MET A 290 -70.39 16.15 45.43
C MET A 290 -69.65 14.80 45.50
N PRO A 291 -69.31 14.30 46.70
CA PRO A 291 -68.53 13.08 46.84
C PRO A 291 -69.20 11.79 46.33
N ALA A 292 -70.53 11.80 46.21
CA ALA A 292 -71.30 10.68 45.66
C ALA A 292 -71.39 10.69 44.12
N ALA A 293 -70.95 11.77 43.47
CA ALA A 293 -70.92 11.86 42.02
C ALA A 293 -69.76 11.06 41.42
N GLN A 294 -69.84 10.83 40.12
CA GLN A 294 -68.85 10.09 39.33
C GLN A 294 -67.42 10.59 39.61
N LYS A 295 -66.53 9.67 40.01
CA LYS A 295 -65.11 9.98 40.14
C LYS A 295 -64.48 10.27 38.78
N MET A 296 -63.50 11.15 38.77
CA MET A 296 -62.67 11.47 37.61
C MET A 296 -61.29 10.83 37.77
N THR A 297 -60.69 10.42 36.66
CA THR A 297 -59.29 10.04 36.61
C THR A 297 -58.42 11.20 36.18
N SER A 298 -57.21 11.24 36.71
CA SER A 298 -56.10 12.08 36.23
C SER A 298 -54.82 11.26 36.18
N ILE A 299 -53.77 11.78 35.54
CA ILE A 299 -52.45 11.14 35.52
C ILE A 299 -51.39 12.07 36.07
N VAL A 300 -50.61 11.58 37.02
CA VAL A 300 -49.32 12.18 37.37
C VAL A 300 -48.29 11.65 36.37
N LYS A 301 -47.97 12.47 35.36
CA LYS A 301 -47.04 12.10 34.27
C LYS A 301 -45.66 11.75 34.85
N GLY A 302 -45.14 10.57 34.47
CA GLY A 302 -43.79 10.15 34.82
C GLY A 302 -42.78 10.44 33.71
N THR A 303 -41.48 10.28 33.99
CA THR A 303 -40.43 10.34 32.95
C THR A 303 -40.56 9.14 32.01
N PRO A 304 -40.70 9.35 30.68
CA PRO A 304 -40.77 8.26 29.73
C PRO A 304 -39.52 7.37 29.78
N SER A 305 -39.70 6.05 29.74
CA SER A 305 -38.57 5.12 29.77
C SER A 305 -37.83 5.12 28.43
N GLU A 306 -36.51 5.28 28.47
CA GLU A 306 -35.64 5.12 27.32
C GLU A 306 -35.39 3.63 27.02
N VAL A 307 -35.36 3.29 25.74
CA VAL A 307 -34.97 1.99 25.22
C VAL A 307 -33.71 2.20 24.40
N LYS A 308 -32.66 1.48 24.74
CA LYS A 308 -31.34 1.63 24.12
C LYS A 308 -30.88 0.32 23.52
N GLU A 309 -30.25 0.41 22.37
CA GLU A 309 -29.54 -0.68 21.73
C GLU A 309 -28.20 -0.17 21.18
N SER A 310 -27.18 -1.02 21.21
CA SER A 310 -25.87 -0.68 20.66
C SER A 310 -25.35 -1.78 19.74
N LEU A 311 -24.92 -1.40 18.56
CA LEU A 311 -24.30 -2.27 17.58
C LEU A 311 -22.80 -1.96 17.47
N PRO A 312 -21.92 -2.86 17.95
CA PRO A 312 -20.50 -2.73 17.68
C PRO A 312 -20.21 -3.07 16.21
N LEU A 313 -19.46 -2.19 15.57
CA LEU A 313 -18.96 -2.29 14.20
C LEU A 313 -17.44 -2.24 14.21
N THR A 314 -16.81 -2.79 13.16
CA THR A 314 -15.36 -2.81 13.03
C THR A 314 -14.91 -2.29 11.66
N ALA A 315 -13.76 -1.63 11.64
CA ALA A 315 -13.09 -1.22 10.42
C ALA A 315 -11.60 -1.56 10.51
N GLU A 316 -11.08 -2.17 9.44
CA GLU A 316 -9.66 -2.48 9.30
C GLU A 316 -9.08 -1.63 8.17
N PRO A 317 -7.83 -1.14 8.32
CA PRO A 317 -7.13 -0.50 7.22
C PRO A 317 -7.10 -1.42 6.00
N SER A 318 -7.55 -0.91 4.86
CA SER A 318 -7.44 -1.62 3.59
C SER A 318 -6.01 -1.58 3.09
N LYS A 319 -5.53 -2.73 2.61
CA LYS A 319 -4.22 -2.84 2.00
C LYS A 319 -4.20 -2.25 0.59
N VAL A 320 -3.04 -1.82 0.16
CA VAL A 320 -2.77 -1.24 -1.16
C VAL A 320 -1.74 -2.11 -1.88
N GLU A 321 -1.99 -2.44 -3.13
CA GLU A 321 -0.98 -3.09 -3.98
C GLU A 321 0.07 -2.06 -4.41
N VAL A 322 1.31 -2.26 -3.97
CA VAL A 322 2.47 -1.46 -4.33
C VAL A 322 3.28 -2.21 -5.38
N LYS A 323 3.62 -1.51 -6.47
CA LYS A 323 4.51 -2.01 -7.53
C LYS A 323 5.95 -1.57 -7.23
N ILE A 324 6.87 -2.52 -7.18
CA ILE A 324 8.31 -2.29 -7.03
C ILE A 324 9.00 -2.68 -8.33
N SER A 325 9.83 -1.78 -8.85
CA SER A 325 10.55 -1.92 -10.11
C SER A 325 12.04 -1.80 -9.84
N LYS A 326 12.81 -2.82 -10.24
CA LYS A 326 14.24 -2.91 -9.98
C LYS A 326 14.97 -2.84 -11.31
N GLN A 327 15.58 -1.71 -11.60
CA GLN A 327 16.07 -1.40 -12.93
C GLN A 327 17.59 -1.20 -12.94
N ASP A 328 18.17 -1.19 -14.14
CA ASP A 328 19.49 -0.59 -14.33
C ASP A 328 19.42 0.94 -14.19
N ILE A 329 20.57 1.61 -14.20
CA ILE A 329 20.66 3.06 -14.02
C ILE A 329 19.98 3.84 -15.17
N THR A 330 19.96 3.27 -16.39
CA THR A 330 19.28 3.83 -17.57
C THR A 330 17.75 3.79 -17.42
N GLY A 331 17.22 2.86 -16.61
CA GLY A 331 15.80 2.68 -16.35
C GLY A 331 15.06 1.88 -17.44
N SER A 332 15.78 1.36 -18.45
CA SER A 332 15.21 0.69 -19.61
C SER A 332 14.96 -0.81 -19.39
N LYS A 333 15.71 -1.46 -18.49
CA LYS A 333 15.66 -2.91 -18.24
C LYS A 333 15.41 -3.22 -16.77
N GLU A 334 14.51 -4.17 -16.49
CA GLU A 334 14.39 -4.76 -15.16
C GLU A 334 15.54 -5.74 -14.91
N VAL A 335 16.10 -5.72 -13.70
CA VAL A 335 17.30 -6.46 -13.33
C VAL A 335 16.93 -7.60 -12.38
N LYS A 336 17.35 -8.82 -12.73
CA LYS A 336 17.17 -10.04 -11.94
C LYS A 336 18.35 -10.25 -10.97
N GLY A 337 18.09 -10.79 -9.78
CA GLY A 337 19.13 -11.21 -8.84
C GLY A 337 19.43 -10.24 -7.68
N ALA A 338 18.80 -9.07 -7.62
CA ALA A 338 18.95 -8.15 -6.49
C ALA A 338 18.19 -8.68 -5.27
N THR A 339 18.82 -8.71 -4.09
CA THR A 339 18.07 -8.96 -2.84
C THR A 339 17.58 -7.66 -2.25
N LEU A 340 16.26 -7.46 -2.31
CA LEU A 340 15.55 -6.27 -1.87
C LEU A 340 14.83 -6.52 -0.54
N VAL A 341 14.73 -5.47 0.27
CA VAL A 341 14.05 -5.48 1.56
C VAL A 341 13.16 -4.24 1.67
N ILE A 342 11.91 -4.42 2.08
CA ILE A 342 11.05 -3.32 2.52
C ILE A 342 11.00 -3.33 4.05
N LYS A 343 11.23 -2.16 4.66
CA LYS A 343 11.15 -1.94 6.11
C LYS A 343 10.08 -0.90 6.45
N LYS A 344 9.46 -1.04 7.63
CA LYS A 344 8.63 -0.01 8.26
C LYS A 344 9.33 0.41 9.55
N GLY A 345 9.95 1.59 9.56
CA GLY A 345 10.95 1.93 10.57
C GLY A 345 12.14 0.95 10.50
N ASN A 346 12.46 0.28 11.60
CA ASN A 346 13.55 -0.71 11.66
C ASN A 346 13.08 -2.16 11.44
N THR A 347 11.77 -2.39 11.31
CA THR A 347 11.22 -3.74 11.16
C THR A 347 11.18 -4.15 9.69
N GLU A 348 11.77 -5.31 9.37
CA GLU A 348 11.63 -5.95 8.06
C GLU A 348 10.19 -6.39 7.84
N VAL A 349 9.59 -5.92 6.74
CA VAL A 349 8.22 -6.26 6.33
C VAL A 349 8.24 -7.40 5.32
N THR A 350 9.17 -7.35 4.37
CA THR A 350 9.36 -8.40 3.37
C THR A 350 10.73 -8.29 2.71
N LYS A 351 11.26 -9.44 2.28
CA LYS A 351 12.54 -9.59 1.60
C LYS A 351 12.39 -10.56 0.44
N TRP A 352 12.96 -10.23 -0.71
CA TRP A 352 12.88 -11.09 -1.90
C TRP A 352 14.07 -10.85 -2.84
N VAL A 353 14.28 -11.78 -3.78
CA VAL A 353 15.22 -11.63 -4.89
C VAL A 353 14.47 -11.19 -6.14
N SER A 354 14.94 -10.16 -6.84
CA SER A 354 14.29 -9.66 -8.05
C SER A 354 14.33 -10.70 -9.18
N GLU A 355 13.23 -10.81 -9.93
CA GLU A 355 13.07 -11.83 -10.98
C GLU A 355 13.25 -11.28 -12.40
N GLY A 356 13.54 -9.98 -12.53
CA GLY A 356 13.55 -9.28 -13.82
C GLY A 356 12.17 -8.80 -14.27
N THR A 357 11.19 -8.76 -13.36
CA THR A 357 9.83 -8.24 -13.58
C THR A 357 9.39 -7.39 -12.39
N ILE A 358 8.36 -6.56 -12.60
CA ILE A 358 7.75 -5.76 -11.53
C ILE A 358 7.21 -6.68 -10.41
N LYS A 359 7.59 -6.40 -9.18
CA LYS A 359 7.07 -7.07 -7.99
C LYS A 359 5.85 -6.33 -7.46
N LYS A 360 4.76 -7.05 -7.20
CA LYS A 360 3.55 -6.53 -6.55
C LYS A 360 3.51 -6.97 -5.10
N ILE A 361 3.27 -6.05 -4.18
CA ILE A 361 3.27 -6.30 -2.73
C ILE A 361 2.08 -5.58 -2.11
N SER A 362 1.28 -6.28 -1.31
CA SER A 362 0.14 -5.69 -0.59
C SER A 362 0.60 -5.13 0.76
N LEU A 363 0.56 -3.81 0.93
CA LEU A 363 1.02 -3.12 2.14
C LEU A 363 -0.11 -2.33 2.80
N ASP A 364 -0.07 -2.24 4.13
CA ASP A 364 -0.93 -1.33 4.89
C ASP A 364 -0.52 0.13 4.65
N ALA A 365 -1.37 1.08 5.03
CA ALA A 365 -1.01 2.49 5.02
C ALA A 365 0.20 2.77 5.96
N GLY A 366 1.06 3.67 5.53
CA GLY A 366 2.23 4.11 6.28
C GLY A 366 3.45 4.38 5.41
N THR A 367 4.54 4.79 6.06
CA THR A 367 5.81 5.09 5.41
C THR A 367 6.77 3.91 5.52
N TYR A 368 7.41 3.59 4.41
CA TYR A 368 8.27 2.43 4.22
C TYR A 368 9.59 2.86 3.57
N THR A 369 10.62 2.03 3.75
CA THR A 369 11.92 2.18 3.08
C THR A 369 12.23 0.91 2.29
N LEU A 370 12.54 1.06 1.00
CA LEU A 370 13.08 0.02 0.14
C LEU A 370 14.61 0.11 0.15
N GLU A 371 15.26 -1.01 0.44
CA GLU A 371 16.73 -1.15 0.52
C GLU A 371 17.19 -2.34 -0.34
N GLU A 372 18.38 -2.24 -0.93
CA GLU A 372 19.08 -3.38 -1.53
C GLU A 372 20.15 -3.88 -0.56
N THR A 373 20.16 -5.19 -0.32
CA THR A 373 21.15 -5.84 0.57
C THR A 373 22.18 -6.67 -0.19
N ILE A 374 21.85 -7.11 -1.41
CA ILE A 374 22.75 -7.86 -2.29
C ILE A 374 22.49 -7.36 -3.71
N ALA A 375 23.55 -6.92 -4.39
CA ALA A 375 23.48 -6.48 -5.77
C ALA A 375 23.29 -7.68 -6.72
N PRO A 376 22.63 -7.49 -7.87
CA PRO A 376 22.70 -8.42 -9.00
C PRO A 376 24.14 -8.63 -9.49
N ALA A 377 24.40 -9.80 -10.08
CA ALA A 377 25.67 -10.07 -10.76
C ALA A 377 25.96 -9.02 -11.84
N GLY A 378 27.18 -8.45 -11.83
CA GLY A 378 27.62 -7.39 -12.76
C GLY A 378 27.22 -5.97 -12.37
N TYR A 379 26.53 -5.79 -11.24
CA TYR A 379 26.06 -4.48 -10.78
C TYR A 379 26.67 -4.10 -9.42
N LYS A 380 26.92 -2.81 -9.24
CA LYS A 380 27.31 -2.26 -7.94
C LYS A 380 26.12 -2.29 -6.99
N LEU A 381 26.36 -2.56 -5.71
CA LEU A 381 25.35 -2.47 -4.65
C LEU A 381 24.84 -1.02 -4.56
N SER A 382 23.52 -0.84 -4.63
CA SER A 382 22.90 0.47 -4.43
C SER A 382 23.05 0.91 -2.98
N SER A 383 23.77 2.01 -2.76
CA SER A 383 23.81 2.70 -1.46
C SER A 383 22.55 3.53 -1.18
N SER A 384 21.72 3.76 -2.21
CA SER A 384 20.49 4.54 -2.10
C SER A 384 19.38 3.74 -1.44
N LYS A 385 18.64 4.41 -0.56
CA LYS A 385 17.40 3.92 0.04
C LYS A 385 16.24 4.72 -0.53
N VAL A 386 15.14 4.04 -0.86
CA VAL A 386 13.95 4.72 -1.40
C VAL A 386 12.86 4.73 -0.34
N THR A 387 12.55 5.91 0.18
CA THR A 387 11.43 6.11 1.12
C THR A 387 10.15 6.37 0.33
N PHE A 388 9.09 5.62 0.64
CA PHE A 388 7.79 5.78 0.01
C PHE A 388 6.67 5.69 1.05
N THR A 389 5.55 6.36 0.78
CA THR A 389 4.36 6.33 1.65
C THR A 389 3.20 5.70 0.90
N VAL A 390 2.58 4.72 1.54
CA VAL A 390 1.30 4.13 1.13
C VAL A 390 0.20 4.91 1.82
N ASN A 391 -0.59 5.65 1.05
CA ASN A 391 -1.65 6.50 1.56
C ASN A 391 -2.94 5.70 1.76
N SER A 392 -3.76 6.12 2.72
CA SER A 392 -5.07 5.50 3.00
C SER A 392 -6.02 5.50 1.79
N ASN A 393 -5.92 6.55 0.95
CA ASN A 393 -6.68 6.69 -0.30
C ASN A 393 -6.23 5.71 -1.41
N GLY A 394 -5.23 4.85 -1.17
CA GLY A 394 -4.77 3.85 -2.14
C GLY A 394 -3.64 4.30 -3.06
N THR A 395 -3.18 5.55 -2.96
CA THR A 395 -2.05 6.05 -3.75
C THR A 395 -0.72 5.76 -3.06
N VAL A 396 0.34 5.61 -3.85
CA VAL A 396 1.72 5.51 -3.35
C VAL A 396 2.47 6.77 -3.72
N THR A 397 3.20 7.36 -2.77
CA THR A 397 3.99 8.58 -3.00
C THR A 397 5.46 8.37 -2.68
N VAL A 398 6.34 8.89 -3.52
CA VAL A 398 7.80 9.01 -3.28
C VAL A 398 8.11 10.50 -3.32
N ASP A 399 8.81 11.02 -2.31
CA ASP A 399 9.11 12.46 -2.15
C ASP A 399 7.87 13.36 -2.30
N GLY A 400 6.73 12.91 -1.76
CA GLY A 400 5.46 13.63 -1.80
C GLY A 400 4.71 13.59 -3.15
N LYS A 401 5.27 12.96 -4.19
CA LYS A 401 4.63 12.83 -5.51
C LYS A 401 4.02 11.45 -5.69
N VAL A 402 2.81 11.38 -6.24
CA VAL A 402 2.14 10.11 -6.56
C VAL A 402 2.91 9.40 -7.67
N VAL A 403 3.21 8.12 -7.47
CA VAL A 403 3.92 7.27 -8.42
C VAL A 403 3.13 6.00 -8.71
N ASP A 404 3.23 5.47 -9.93
CA ASP A 404 2.68 4.16 -10.27
C ASP A 404 3.53 3.01 -9.68
N LYS A 405 4.85 3.23 -9.56
CA LYS A 405 5.81 2.25 -9.08
C LYS A 405 6.93 2.90 -8.28
N VAL A 406 7.40 2.22 -7.24
CA VAL A 406 8.61 2.57 -6.50
C VAL A 406 9.79 1.97 -7.24
N ILE A 407 10.74 2.81 -7.64
CA ILE A 407 11.86 2.41 -8.50
C ILE A 407 13.16 2.41 -7.68
N MET A 408 13.91 1.32 -7.79
CA MET A 408 15.29 1.23 -7.34
C MET A 408 16.19 0.89 -8.52
N LYS A 409 17.36 1.52 -8.61
CA LYS A 409 18.27 1.41 -9.75
C LYS A 409 19.64 0.91 -9.32
N ASN A 410 20.31 0.14 -10.19
CA ASN A 410 21.73 -0.20 -10.03
C ASN A 410 22.57 0.24 -11.22
N GLU A 411 23.81 0.61 -10.91
CA GLU A 411 24.84 0.90 -11.90
C GLU A 411 25.58 -0.38 -12.29
N PRO A 412 25.62 -0.77 -13.57
CA PRO A 412 26.45 -1.87 -14.03
C PRO A 412 27.94 -1.47 -14.00
N PHE A 413 28.83 -2.45 -13.88
CA PHE A 413 30.26 -2.26 -14.10
C PHE A 413 30.75 -3.10 -15.26
N TYR A 414 31.81 -2.63 -15.92
CA TYR A 414 32.40 -3.28 -17.08
C TYR A 414 33.88 -3.45 -16.87
N ILE A 415 34.40 -4.62 -17.21
CA ILE A 415 35.83 -4.88 -17.21
C ILE A 415 36.42 -4.56 -18.58
N THR A 416 37.65 -4.03 -18.59
CA THR A 416 38.34 -3.64 -19.82
C THR A 416 39.52 -4.57 -20.06
N ILE A 417 39.60 -5.14 -21.26
CA ILE A 417 40.70 -5.97 -21.74
C ILE A 417 41.48 -5.23 -22.83
N SER A 418 42.80 -5.12 -22.66
CA SER A 418 43.72 -4.56 -23.65
C SER A 418 44.66 -5.62 -24.19
N LYS A 419 45.03 -5.49 -25.46
CA LYS A 419 46.00 -6.32 -26.15
C LYS A 419 47.09 -5.45 -26.75
N LEU A 420 48.28 -5.47 -26.16
CA LEU A 420 49.37 -4.56 -26.51
C LEU A 420 50.62 -5.31 -26.99
N GLY A 421 51.54 -4.59 -27.62
CA GLY A 421 52.93 -5.02 -27.75
C GLY A 421 53.75 -4.62 -26.52
N LEU A 422 55.02 -5.05 -26.46
CA LEU A 422 55.91 -4.72 -25.35
C LEU A 422 56.10 -3.20 -25.10
N THR A 423 55.97 -2.37 -26.14
CA THR A 423 56.10 -0.91 -26.03
C THR A 423 54.86 -0.25 -25.42
N LYS A 424 53.70 -0.91 -25.47
CA LYS A 424 52.41 -0.46 -24.91
C LYS A 424 51.82 0.80 -25.55
N ASP A 425 52.27 1.14 -26.76
CA ASP A 425 51.86 2.39 -27.45
C ASP A 425 50.51 2.28 -28.16
N LYS A 426 50.14 1.08 -28.64
CA LYS A 426 48.94 0.84 -29.47
C LYS A 426 48.33 -0.54 -29.19
N GLU A 427 47.01 -0.62 -29.25
CA GLU A 427 46.25 -1.88 -29.30
C GLU A 427 46.60 -2.66 -30.58
N LEU A 428 46.86 -3.95 -30.43
CA LEU A 428 47.18 -4.86 -31.51
C LEU A 428 45.89 -5.43 -32.08
N VAL A 429 45.68 -5.24 -33.38
CA VAL A 429 44.52 -5.76 -34.13
C VAL A 429 44.79 -7.20 -34.57
N GLY A 430 43.75 -8.04 -34.54
CA GLY A 430 43.79 -9.37 -35.15
C GLY A 430 44.20 -10.51 -34.22
N ALA A 431 44.50 -10.25 -32.95
CA ALA A 431 44.75 -11.32 -31.99
C ALA A 431 43.42 -11.99 -31.61
N LYS A 432 43.39 -13.32 -31.57
CA LYS A 432 42.21 -14.05 -31.11
C LYS A 432 42.35 -14.35 -29.62
N LEU A 433 41.55 -13.69 -28.79
CA LEU A 433 41.58 -13.83 -27.33
C LEU A 433 40.37 -14.59 -26.81
N LYS A 434 40.55 -15.20 -25.63
CA LYS A 434 39.48 -15.90 -24.93
C LYS A 434 39.53 -15.65 -23.43
N ILE A 435 38.37 -15.30 -22.85
CA ILE A 435 38.14 -15.29 -21.40
C ILE A 435 37.40 -16.57 -21.02
N THR A 436 37.88 -17.27 -19.99
CA THR A 436 37.19 -18.43 -19.39
C THR A 436 36.99 -18.23 -17.90
N ASP A 437 35.98 -18.87 -17.33
CA ASP A 437 35.88 -19.08 -15.88
C ASP A 437 36.81 -20.23 -15.45
N LYS A 438 36.82 -20.55 -14.15
CA LYS A 438 37.63 -21.65 -13.57
C LYS A 438 37.29 -23.03 -14.17
N ASP A 439 36.08 -23.22 -14.64
CA ASP A 439 35.61 -24.49 -15.18
C ASP A 439 35.75 -24.59 -16.72
N GLY A 440 36.15 -23.49 -17.38
CA GLY A 440 36.24 -23.40 -18.85
C GLY A 440 34.89 -23.38 -19.57
N LYS A 441 33.78 -23.12 -18.87
CA LYS A 441 32.41 -23.28 -19.39
C LYS A 441 31.78 -21.98 -19.86
N LEU A 442 32.17 -20.85 -19.29
CA LEU A 442 31.61 -19.56 -19.66
C LEU A 442 32.04 -19.16 -21.08
N THR A 443 31.07 -18.87 -21.94
CA THR A 443 31.30 -18.55 -23.37
C THR A 443 30.77 -17.18 -23.78
N ILE A 444 29.87 -16.59 -23.00
CA ILE A 444 29.31 -15.25 -23.22
C ILE A 444 29.29 -14.45 -21.91
N ASP A 445 29.31 -13.13 -22.00
CA ASP A 445 29.15 -12.22 -20.87
C ASP A 445 27.66 -12.01 -20.49
N LEU A 446 27.38 -11.19 -19.48
CA LEU A 446 26.03 -10.92 -18.97
C LEU A 446 25.13 -10.15 -19.97
N ASP A 447 25.73 -9.50 -20.98
CA ASP A 447 25.02 -8.80 -22.06
C ASP A 447 24.88 -9.68 -23.32
N GLY A 448 25.38 -10.92 -23.28
CA GLY A 448 25.30 -11.90 -24.37
C GLY A 448 26.46 -11.82 -25.37
N LYS A 449 27.51 -11.06 -25.07
CA LYS A 449 28.68 -10.90 -25.93
C LYS A 449 29.62 -12.10 -25.81
N SER A 450 30.15 -12.58 -26.94
CA SER A 450 31.13 -13.67 -26.97
C SER A 450 32.38 -13.34 -26.15
N LEU A 451 32.83 -14.28 -25.32
CA LEU A 451 34.10 -14.21 -24.58
C LEU A 451 35.30 -14.72 -25.37
N GLU A 452 35.08 -15.14 -26.62
CA GLU A 452 36.12 -15.40 -27.60
C GLU A 452 35.95 -14.39 -28.75
N TRP A 453 36.96 -13.55 -28.98
CA TRP A 453 36.87 -12.43 -29.93
C TRP A 453 38.21 -12.13 -30.61
N ILE A 454 38.16 -11.35 -31.68
CA ILE A 454 39.33 -10.82 -32.38
C ILE A 454 39.52 -9.37 -31.96
N THR A 455 40.73 -9.00 -31.55
CA THR A 455 41.05 -7.67 -31.05
C THR A 455 41.02 -6.62 -32.16
N THR A 456 40.64 -5.40 -31.78
CA THR A 456 40.52 -4.24 -32.67
C THR A 456 41.50 -3.13 -32.24
N GLU A 457 41.37 -1.92 -32.81
CA GLU A 457 42.20 -0.78 -32.42
C GLU A 457 41.82 -0.19 -31.05
N SER A 458 40.80 -0.73 -30.39
CA SER A 458 40.35 -0.30 -29.06
C SER A 458 40.30 -1.45 -28.08
N ALA A 459 40.56 -1.14 -26.80
CA ALA A 459 40.34 -2.06 -25.69
C ALA A 459 38.87 -2.51 -25.64
N GLU A 460 38.66 -3.77 -25.28
CA GLU A 460 37.35 -4.41 -25.30
C GLU A 460 36.72 -4.41 -23.92
N LYS A 461 35.41 -4.12 -23.83
CA LYS A 461 34.67 -4.13 -22.56
C LYS A 461 33.77 -5.35 -22.44
N PHE A 462 33.70 -5.94 -21.25
CA PHE A 462 32.82 -7.07 -20.95
C PHE A 462 32.04 -6.85 -19.65
N HIS A 463 30.80 -7.32 -19.63
CA HIS A 463 29.94 -7.28 -18.45
C HIS A 463 30.01 -8.63 -17.73
N LEU A 464 30.88 -8.74 -16.73
CA LEU A 464 31.11 -10.00 -16.01
C LEU A 464 30.54 -9.93 -14.59
N ALA A 465 30.09 -11.07 -14.09
CA ALA A 465 29.78 -11.25 -12.68
C ALA A 465 31.07 -11.23 -11.84
N GLU A 466 30.94 -11.03 -10.52
CA GLU A 466 32.07 -11.25 -9.62
C GLU A 466 32.58 -12.70 -9.74
N GLY A 467 33.90 -12.88 -9.71
CA GLY A 467 34.50 -14.20 -9.91
C GLY A 467 35.95 -14.16 -10.36
N THR A 468 36.54 -15.34 -10.51
CA THR A 468 37.90 -15.53 -11.04
C THR A 468 37.83 -16.00 -12.49
N TYR A 469 38.58 -15.32 -13.35
CA TYR A 469 38.61 -15.53 -14.78
C TYR A 469 40.04 -15.64 -15.30
N TYR A 470 40.17 -16.20 -16.50
CA TYR A 470 41.44 -16.47 -17.16
C TYR A 470 41.40 -15.91 -18.58
N LEU A 471 42.34 -15.03 -18.92
CA LEU A 471 42.53 -14.52 -20.27
C LEU A 471 43.66 -15.30 -20.96
N THR A 472 43.38 -15.82 -22.15
CA THR A 472 44.32 -16.60 -22.98
C THR A 472 44.35 -16.08 -24.41
N GLU A 473 45.50 -16.22 -25.07
CA GLU A 473 45.64 -15.99 -26.50
C GLU A 473 45.49 -17.32 -27.26
N ILE A 474 44.52 -17.36 -28.17
CA ILE A 474 44.29 -18.50 -29.06
C ILE A 474 45.16 -18.36 -30.31
N GLU A 475 45.26 -17.15 -30.84
CA GLU A 475 46.00 -16.81 -32.06
C GLU A 475 46.66 -15.44 -31.90
N ALA A 476 47.94 -15.35 -32.28
CA ALA A 476 48.71 -14.12 -32.21
C ALA A 476 48.28 -13.14 -33.31
N PRO A 477 48.39 -11.82 -33.08
CA PRO A 477 48.26 -10.86 -34.17
C PRO A 477 49.43 -11.00 -35.16
N ALA A 478 49.20 -10.62 -36.42
CA ALA A 478 50.22 -10.68 -37.47
C ALA A 478 51.54 -10.00 -37.08
N GLY A 479 52.66 -10.71 -37.24
CA GLY A 479 54.00 -10.21 -36.92
C GLY A 479 54.35 -10.22 -35.43
N TYR A 480 53.63 -10.99 -34.61
CA TYR A 480 53.90 -11.20 -33.18
C TYR A 480 54.01 -12.68 -32.84
N ILE A 481 54.81 -12.99 -31.84
CA ILE A 481 54.93 -14.33 -31.26
C ILE A 481 53.72 -14.57 -30.37
N LYS A 482 53.06 -15.72 -30.52
CA LYS A 482 51.95 -16.12 -29.65
C LYS A 482 52.39 -16.20 -28.19
N SER A 483 51.62 -15.59 -27.30
CA SER A 483 51.83 -15.66 -25.86
C SER A 483 51.18 -16.91 -25.28
N ASP A 484 51.97 -17.81 -24.69
CA ASP A 484 51.48 -18.96 -23.91
C ASP A 484 51.04 -18.58 -22.48
N LYS A 485 51.14 -17.31 -22.10
CA LYS A 485 50.74 -16.82 -20.77
C LYS A 485 49.22 -16.87 -20.62
N THR A 486 48.77 -17.46 -19.52
CA THR A 486 47.39 -17.35 -19.03
C THR A 486 47.35 -16.30 -17.93
N ILE A 487 46.51 -15.26 -18.09
CA ILE A 487 46.38 -14.18 -17.11
C ILE A 487 45.15 -14.45 -16.25
N GLU A 488 45.37 -14.77 -14.98
CA GLU A 488 44.30 -14.83 -13.98
C GLU A 488 43.92 -13.42 -13.51
N PHE A 489 42.63 -13.11 -13.52
CA PHE A 489 42.08 -11.88 -12.95
C PHE A 489 40.81 -12.14 -12.15
N ILE A 490 40.59 -11.33 -11.12
CA ILE A 490 39.44 -11.42 -10.22
C ILE A 490 38.59 -10.16 -10.41
N VAL A 491 37.28 -10.36 -10.57
CA VAL A 491 36.27 -9.30 -10.57
C VAL A 491 35.58 -9.31 -9.20
N GLU A 492 35.66 -8.20 -8.47
CA GLU A 492 35.01 -8.04 -7.17
C GLU A 492 33.59 -7.48 -7.29
N LYS A 493 32.81 -7.54 -6.21
CA LYS A 493 31.39 -7.15 -6.18
C LYS A 493 31.13 -5.68 -6.47
N ASP A 494 32.12 -4.82 -6.27
CA ASP A 494 32.04 -3.38 -6.57
C ASP A 494 32.56 -3.05 -7.99
N GLY A 495 32.98 -4.07 -8.74
CA GLY A 495 33.56 -3.94 -10.08
C GLY A 495 35.08 -3.77 -10.09
N THR A 496 35.74 -3.79 -8.93
CA THR A 496 37.21 -3.73 -8.85
C THR A 496 37.83 -4.96 -9.51
N ILE A 497 38.89 -4.76 -10.30
CA ILE A 497 39.60 -5.83 -11.00
C ILE A 497 40.96 -6.02 -10.35
N LYS A 498 41.32 -7.27 -10.02
CA LYS A 498 42.64 -7.62 -9.49
C LYS A 498 43.36 -8.61 -10.38
N VAL A 499 44.61 -8.30 -10.72
CA VAL A 499 45.56 -9.23 -11.37
C VAL A 499 46.71 -9.43 -10.40
N ASN A 500 47.08 -10.68 -10.11
CA ASN A 500 48.13 -11.00 -9.12
C ASN A 500 47.94 -10.32 -7.75
N LYS A 501 46.68 -10.20 -7.30
CA LYS A 501 46.27 -9.51 -6.05
C LYS A 501 46.49 -7.98 -6.04
N THR A 502 46.81 -7.38 -7.18
CA THR A 502 46.93 -5.92 -7.33
C THR A 502 45.76 -5.39 -8.13
N GLU A 503 45.17 -4.29 -7.68
CA GLU A 503 44.09 -3.60 -8.40
C GLU A 503 44.61 -3.01 -9.72
N VAL A 504 43.86 -3.21 -10.79
CA VAL A 504 44.17 -2.71 -12.12
C VAL A 504 42.92 -2.08 -12.75
N THR A 505 43.13 -1.09 -13.63
CA THR A 505 42.04 -0.47 -14.40
C THR A 505 41.67 -1.26 -15.65
N LYS A 506 42.57 -2.12 -16.13
CA LYS A 506 42.38 -3.02 -17.28
C LYS A 506 43.27 -4.25 -17.17
N VAL A 507 42.78 -5.38 -17.66
CA VAL A 507 43.59 -6.60 -17.83
C VAL A 507 44.32 -6.49 -19.16
N THR A 508 45.65 -6.58 -19.15
CA THR A 508 46.47 -6.38 -20.35
C THR A 508 47.21 -7.64 -20.72
N MET A 509 47.04 -8.10 -21.96
CA MET A 509 47.85 -9.14 -22.57
C MET A 509 48.87 -8.53 -23.53
N GLU A 510 50.10 -9.03 -23.49
CA GLU A 510 51.23 -8.47 -24.23
C GLU A 510 51.84 -9.51 -25.16
N ASN A 511 52.23 -9.11 -26.38
CA ASN A 511 53.02 -9.96 -27.28
C ASN A 511 54.37 -9.36 -27.64
N GLU A 512 55.32 -10.26 -27.86
CA GLU A 512 56.63 -9.97 -28.38
C GLU A 512 56.57 -9.90 -29.91
N PRO A 513 57.17 -8.89 -30.55
CA PRO A 513 57.23 -8.84 -32.01
C PRO A 513 58.03 -10.02 -32.58
N LEU A 514 57.52 -10.62 -33.65
CA LEU A 514 58.22 -11.67 -34.40
C LEU A 514 59.12 -11.02 -35.46
N TYR A 515 60.42 -11.21 -35.32
CA TYR A 515 61.40 -10.80 -36.34
C TYR A 515 61.93 -12.00 -37.10
N ILE A 516 62.03 -11.85 -38.42
CA ILE A 516 62.83 -12.72 -39.27
C ILE A 516 64.21 -12.10 -39.44
N TYR A 517 65.24 -12.94 -39.52
CA TYR A 517 66.62 -12.51 -39.73
C TYR A 517 67.14 -13.05 -41.05
N ILE A 518 67.67 -12.19 -41.90
CA ILE A 518 68.28 -12.56 -43.16
C ILE A 518 69.79 -12.37 -43.03
N SER A 519 70.51 -13.48 -43.10
CA SER A 519 71.97 -13.54 -43.02
C SER A 519 72.52 -13.81 -44.42
N LYS A 520 73.44 -12.96 -44.90
CA LYS A 520 74.01 -13.07 -46.24
C LYS A 520 75.43 -13.55 -46.10
N LYS A 521 75.71 -14.82 -46.41
CA LYS A 521 77.02 -15.42 -46.16
C LYS A 521 77.78 -15.78 -47.44
N SER A 522 79.09 -15.94 -47.30
CA SER A 522 79.92 -16.58 -48.31
C SER A 522 79.52 -18.06 -48.51
N ILE A 523 80.05 -18.68 -49.57
CA ILE A 523 79.71 -20.07 -49.95
C ILE A 523 79.88 -21.10 -48.83
N ASN A 524 80.89 -20.90 -47.97
CA ASN A 524 81.16 -21.80 -46.85
C ASN A 524 80.13 -21.68 -45.71
N GLY A 525 79.22 -20.70 -45.79
CA GLY A 525 78.15 -20.45 -44.82
C GLY A 525 78.64 -19.92 -43.47
N LYS A 526 79.90 -19.46 -43.35
CA LYS A 526 80.50 -19.04 -42.08
C LYS A 526 80.58 -17.53 -41.92
N THR A 527 80.93 -16.79 -42.96
CA THR A 527 81.23 -15.35 -42.86
C THR A 527 80.11 -14.51 -43.48
N GLU A 528 79.61 -13.49 -42.75
CA GLU A 528 78.71 -12.47 -43.31
C GLU A 528 79.39 -11.71 -44.45
N LEU A 529 78.63 -11.42 -45.49
CA LEU A 529 79.12 -10.87 -46.75
C LEU A 529 78.44 -9.54 -47.04
N PRO A 530 79.09 -8.40 -46.69
CA PRO A 530 78.54 -7.07 -46.92
C PRO A 530 78.51 -6.70 -48.40
N GLY A 531 77.55 -5.86 -48.79
CA GLY A 531 77.49 -5.24 -50.12
C GLY A 531 76.58 -5.93 -51.14
N ALA A 532 75.88 -7.02 -50.79
CA ALA A 532 74.88 -7.63 -51.66
C ALA A 532 73.58 -6.84 -51.58
N LYS A 533 72.97 -6.50 -52.71
CA LYS A 533 71.64 -5.91 -52.72
C LYS A 533 70.60 -7.02 -52.74
N LEU A 534 69.83 -7.16 -51.66
CA LEU A 534 68.81 -8.20 -51.49
C LEU A 534 67.41 -7.60 -51.56
N LYS A 535 66.44 -8.45 -51.93
CA LYS A 535 65.03 -8.08 -51.96
C LYS A 535 64.16 -9.21 -51.41
N ILE A 536 63.26 -8.87 -50.49
CA ILE A 536 62.09 -9.69 -50.14
C ILE A 536 60.89 -9.20 -50.96
N THR A 537 60.15 -10.09 -51.60
CA THR A 537 58.85 -9.84 -52.23
C THR A 537 57.81 -10.80 -51.69
N ASP A 538 56.55 -10.38 -51.65
CA ASP A 538 55.42 -11.31 -51.57
C ASP A 538 55.22 -12.04 -52.91
N LYS A 539 54.32 -13.03 -52.95
CA LYS A 539 53.98 -13.78 -54.17
C LYS A 539 53.50 -12.89 -55.33
N ASP A 540 52.90 -11.75 -55.02
CA ASP A 540 52.37 -10.79 -56.00
C ASP A 540 53.42 -9.75 -56.45
N GLY A 541 54.59 -9.71 -55.80
CA GLY A 541 55.66 -8.75 -56.07
C GLY A 541 55.36 -7.30 -55.66
N LYS A 542 54.32 -7.05 -54.86
CA LYS A 542 53.78 -5.73 -54.52
C LYS A 542 54.25 -5.19 -53.17
N LEU A 543 54.71 -6.06 -52.26
CA LEU A 543 55.11 -5.61 -50.93
C LEU A 543 56.45 -4.86 -50.98
N GLU A 544 56.45 -3.59 -50.57
CA GLU A 544 57.67 -2.74 -50.58
C GLU A 544 58.30 -2.55 -49.20
N LYS A 545 57.49 -2.66 -48.13
CA LYS A 545 57.91 -2.39 -46.75
C LYS A 545 57.42 -3.47 -45.80
N ASP A 546 58.15 -3.66 -44.71
CA ASP A 546 57.74 -4.50 -43.59
C ASP A 546 56.72 -3.78 -42.67
N LEU A 547 56.26 -4.46 -41.63
CA LEU A 547 55.27 -3.96 -40.67
C LEU A 547 55.78 -2.80 -39.80
N ASP A 548 57.09 -2.57 -39.73
CA ASP A 548 57.71 -1.43 -39.05
C ASP A 548 57.98 -0.26 -40.03
N GLY A 549 57.62 -0.41 -41.30
CA GLY A 549 57.81 0.58 -42.36
C GLY A 549 59.21 0.56 -43.00
N LYS A 550 60.02 -0.46 -42.72
CA LYS A 550 61.36 -0.64 -43.28
C LYS A 550 61.30 -1.19 -44.70
N SER A 551 62.17 -0.69 -45.59
CA SER A 551 62.28 -1.16 -46.99
C SER A 551 62.66 -2.64 -47.07
N LEU A 552 61.96 -3.40 -47.92
CA LEU A 552 62.28 -4.81 -48.22
C LEU A 552 63.37 -4.99 -49.29
N ILE A 553 63.91 -3.89 -49.80
CA ILE A 553 65.17 -3.86 -50.57
C ILE A 553 66.24 -3.23 -49.68
N TRP A 554 67.34 -3.93 -49.48
CA TRP A 554 68.45 -3.46 -48.64
C TRP A 554 69.80 -3.97 -49.16
N THR A 555 70.89 -3.41 -48.62
CA THR A 555 72.24 -3.89 -48.86
C THR A 555 72.73 -4.65 -47.63
N SER A 556 73.24 -5.88 -47.80
CA SER A 556 73.76 -6.71 -46.72
C SER A 556 74.94 -6.04 -46.01
N SER A 557 75.09 -6.34 -44.72
CA SER A 557 76.12 -5.76 -43.85
C SER A 557 77.02 -6.83 -43.26
N THR A 558 77.81 -6.48 -42.24
CA THR A 558 78.58 -7.44 -41.42
C THR A 558 77.73 -8.17 -40.39
N LYS A 559 76.42 -7.93 -40.36
CA LYS A 559 75.42 -8.57 -39.50
C LYS A 559 74.17 -8.93 -40.31
N GLU A 560 73.42 -9.87 -39.78
CA GLU A 560 72.09 -10.21 -40.25
C GLU A 560 71.14 -9.01 -40.20
N GLU A 561 70.26 -8.93 -41.18
CA GLU A 561 69.24 -7.89 -41.26
C GLU A 561 67.91 -8.44 -40.77
N ARG A 562 67.20 -7.70 -39.92
CA ARG A 562 65.89 -8.15 -39.41
C ARG A 562 64.71 -7.46 -40.06
N PHE A 563 63.60 -8.17 -40.23
CA PHE A 563 62.35 -7.65 -40.78
C PHE A 563 61.16 -8.17 -39.98
N ARG A 564 60.06 -7.41 -40.00
CA ARG A 564 58.80 -7.82 -39.39
C ARG A 564 57.72 -7.99 -40.46
N LEU A 565 57.41 -9.23 -40.82
CA LEU A 565 56.47 -9.54 -41.89
C LEU A 565 55.15 -10.07 -41.34
N ALA A 566 54.07 -9.87 -42.10
CA ALA A 566 52.79 -10.51 -41.82
C ALA A 566 52.84 -12.00 -42.20
N PRO A 567 51.87 -12.82 -41.75
CA PRO A 567 51.69 -14.16 -42.29
C PRO A 567 51.54 -14.14 -43.81
N GLY A 568 52.27 -15.00 -44.50
CA GLY A 568 52.30 -15.01 -45.96
C GLY A 568 53.51 -15.76 -46.52
N SER A 569 53.49 -15.97 -47.83
CA SER A 569 54.62 -16.52 -48.56
C SER A 569 55.43 -15.42 -49.21
N TYR A 570 56.75 -15.54 -49.08
CA TYR A 570 57.72 -14.55 -49.48
C TYR A 570 58.83 -15.18 -50.29
N ILE A 571 59.47 -14.36 -51.10
CA ILE A 571 60.58 -14.73 -51.97
C ILE A 571 61.73 -13.79 -51.64
N LEU A 572 62.89 -14.35 -51.31
CA LEU A 572 64.14 -13.64 -51.12
C LEU A 572 65.05 -13.87 -52.33
N THR A 573 65.51 -12.77 -52.93
CA THR A 573 66.38 -12.76 -54.12
C THR A 573 67.57 -11.80 -53.95
N GLU A 574 68.65 -12.06 -54.68
CA GLU A 574 69.76 -11.12 -54.86
C GLU A 574 69.53 -10.31 -56.14
N LEU A 575 69.66 -8.98 -56.04
CA LEU A 575 69.56 -8.04 -57.16
C LEU A 575 70.93 -7.59 -57.66
N GLU A 576 71.92 -7.54 -56.77
CA GLU A 576 73.29 -7.13 -57.08
C GLU A 576 74.26 -7.87 -56.18
N ALA A 577 75.29 -8.50 -56.77
CA ALA A 577 76.30 -9.23 -56.05
C ALA A 577 77.27 -8.29 -55.31
N PRO A 578 77.83 -8.71 -54.18
CA PRO A 578 79.00 -8.06 -53.59
C PRO A 578 80.18 -8.01 -54.56
N LYS A 579 81.06 -7.04 -54.40
CA LYS A 579 82.29 -6.93 -55.21
C LYS A 579 83.11 -8.21 -55.17
N GLY A 580 83.42 -8.76 -56.35
CA GLY A 580 84.23 -9.97 -56.52
C GLY A 580 83.43 -11.27 -56.50
N TYR A 581 82.11 -11.21 -56.30
CA TYR A 581 81.22 -12.37 -56.36
C TYR A 581 80.33 -12.29 -57.60
N GLU A 582 79.86 -13.44 -58.08
CA GLU A 582 78.81 -13.49 -59.09
C GLU A 582 77.43 -13.31 -58.44
N LEU A 583 76.50 -12.79 -59.24
CA LEU A 583 75.09 -12.66 -58.86
C LEU A 583 74.49 -14.05 -58.72
N SER A 584 73.92 -14.35 -57.55
CA SER A 584 73.24 -15.61 -57.33
C SER A 584 71.86 -15.62 -58.01
N ASP A 585 71.58 -16.68 -58.76
CA ASP A 585 70.25 -16.99 -59.31
C ASP A 585 69.34 -17.71 -58.30
N ALA A 586 69.82 -17.92 -57.06
CA ALA A 586 69.06 -18.60 -56.02
C ALA A 586 67.82 -17.79 -55.61
N VAL A 587 66.69 -18.48 -55.61
CA VAL A 587 65.40 -17.96 -55.16
C VAL A 587 65.02 -18.70 -53.88
N ILE A 588 64.97 -17.99 -52.76
CA ILE A 588 64.59 -18.57 -51.47
C ILE A 588 63.12 -18.27 -51.21
N GLU A 589 62.27 -19.30 -51.29
CA GLU A 589 60.86 -19.20 -50.91
C GLU A 589 60.66 -19.56 -49.44
N PHE A 590 60.16 -18.62 -48.64
CA PHE A 590 59.84 -18.86 -47.24
C PHE A 590 58.42 -18.43 -46.90
N THR A 591 57.86 -18.98 -45.83
CA THR A 591 56.52 -18.67 -45.35
C THR A 591 56.58 -18.26 -43.89
N VAL A 592 55.98 -17.11 -43.59
CA VAL A 592 55.64 -16.71 -42.24
C VAL A 592 54.26 -17.29 -41.97
N THR A 593 54.13 -18.20 -41.02
CA THR A 593 52.84 -18.82 -40.69
C THR A 593 52.00 -17.93 -39.78
N GLU A 594 50.68 -18.18 -39.73
CA GLU A 594 49.77 -17.46 -38.82
C GLU A 594 50.11 -17.68 -37.34
N ASP A 595 50.68 -18.84 -36.99
CA ASP A 595 51.15 -19.14 -35.64
C ASP A 595 52.58 -18.64 -35.35
N GLY A 596 53.16 -17.82 -36.24
CA GLY A 596 54.40 -17.09 -36.00
C GLY A 596 55.69 -17.88 -36.21
N ARG A 597 55.66 -18.96 -37.00
CA ARG A 597 56.84 -19.74 -37.40
C ARG A 597 57.32 -19.32 -38.79
N ILE A 598 58.62 -19.53 -39.04
CA ILE A 598 59.25 -19.27 -40.33
C ILE A 598 59.58 -20.60 -40.99
N LEU A 599 58.93 -20.90 -42.11
CA LEU A 599 59.13 -22.14 -42.86
C LEU A 599 59.89 -21.85 -44.15
N PHE A 600 61.02 -22.51 -44.37
CA PHE A 600 61.78 -22.54 -45.63
C PHE A 600 62.10 -24.00 -45.94
N ASP A 601 61.95 -24.44 -47.19
CA ASP A 601 62.07 -25.87 -47.58
C ASP A 601 61.18 -26.82 -46.74
N LYS A 602 59.99 -26.36 -46.35
CA LYS A 602 59.03 -27.07 -45.48
C LYS A 602 59.60 -27.44 -44.09
N LYS A 603 60.69 -26.80 -43.66
CA LYS A 603 61.28 -26.93 -42.33
C LYS A 603 61.23 -25.59 -41.62
N GLU A 604 61.10 -25.65 -40.30
CA GLU A 604 61.17 -24.46 -39.47
C GLU A 604 62.62 -23.94 -39.44
N ALA A 605 62.78 -22.63 -39.66
CA ALA A 605 64.07 -21.96 -39.62
C ALA A 605 64.54 -21.83 -38.17
N GLU A 606 65.75 -22.34 -37.88
CA GLU A 606 66.35 -22.15 -36.57
C GLU A 606 66.56 -20.65 -36.28
N ASN A 607 66.16 -20.21 -35.10
CA ASN A 607 66.25 -18.81 -34.65
C ASN A 607 65.58 -17.79 -35.60
N ASN A 608 64.56 -18.19 -36.37
CA ASN A 608 63.92 -17.37 -37.40
C ASN A 608 64.91 -16.81 -38.44
N MET A 609 66.02 -17.50 -38.67
CA MET A 609 67.11 -17.04 -39.54
C MET A 609 67.11 -17.77 -40.88
N ILE A 610 67.14 -16.99 -41.97
CA ILE A 610 67.32 -17.47 -43.33
C ILE A 610 68.73 -17.10 -43.78
N VAL A 611 69.51 -18.09 -44.21
CA VAL A 611 70.88 -17.88 -44.72
C VAL A 611 70.88 -17.93 -46.24
N PHE A 612 71.20 -16.81 -46.87
CA PHE A 612 71.40 -16.70 -48.32
C PHE A 612 72.91 -16.78 -48.62
N LYS A 613 73.34 -17.66 -49.52
CA LYS A 613 74.76 -17.89 -49.86
C LYS A 613 75.05 -17.53 -51.31
N ASN A 614 76.20 -16.90 -51.60
CA ASN A 614 76.69 -16.75 -52.99
C ASN A 614 77.60 -17.89 -53.43
N THR A 615 77.57 -18.15 -54.74
CA THR A 615 78.47 -18.97 -55.55
C THR A 615 78.97 -18.16 -56.74
N PRO A 616 80.20 -18.38 -57.26
CA PRO A 616 81.33 -19.13 -56.71
C PRO A 616 82.17 -18.29 -55.71
N GLU A 617 83.18 -18.91 -55.10
CA GLU A 617 84.17 -18.19 -54.27
C GLU A 617 84.89 -17.14 -55.13
N PRO A 618 85.12 -15.90 -54.64
CA PRO A 618 85.92 -14.93 -55.38
C PRO A 618 87.28 -15.56 -55.66
N GLU A 619 87.77 -15.47 -56.90
CA GLU A 619 89.16 -15.84 -57.18
C GLU A 619 90.04 -15.16 -56.14
N GLN A 620 90.85 -15.95 -55.41
CA GLN A 620 91.81 -15.38 -54.49
C GLN A 620 92.62 -14.37 -55.30
N VAL A 621 92.52 -13.09 -54.93
CA VAL A 621 93.45 -12.10 -55.42
C VAL A 621 94.80 -12.53 -54.89
N VAL A 622 95.56 -13.25 -55.71
CA VAL A 622 97.00 -13.36 -55.54
C VAL A 622 97.48 -11.92 -55.69
N THR A 623 97.68 -11.25 -54.57
CA THR A 623 98.44 -10.00 -54.56
C THR A 623 99.85 -10.38 -54.96
N GLY A 624 100.10 -10.32 -56.27
CA GLY A 624 101.42 -10.35 -56.84
C GLY A 624 102.23 -9.25 -56.17
N SER A 625 103.11 -9.69 -55.27
CA SER A 625 104.40 -9.09 -54.93
C SER A 625 104.74 -7.82 -55.74
N SER A 626 104.45 -6.67 -55.12
CA SER A 626 105.26 -5.47 -55.25
C SER A 626 105.94 -5.21 -53.90
N LEU A 627 106.95 -6.04 -53.65
CA LEU A 627 108.25 -5.73 -53.05
C LEU A 627 108.41 -4.40 -52.27
N ILE A 628 108.90 -4.55 -51.03
CA ILE A 628 109.88 -3.66 -50.36
C ILE A 628 109.31 -2.35 -49.75
N TYR A 629 109.74 -2.06 -48.51
CA TYR A 629 109.29 -1.02 -47.57
C TYR A 629 107.93 -1.33 -46.90
N ILE A 630 107.84 -2.03 -45.77
CA ILE A 630 108.34 -1.65 -44.44
C ILE A 630 108.65 -2.95 -43.67
N LEU A 631 109.88 -3.41 -43.84
CA LEU A 631 110.62 -4.22 -42.87
C LEU A 631 111.79 -3.34 -42.40
N PHE A 632 111.45 -2.14 -41.92
CA PHE A 632 112.29 -1.22 -41.16
C PHE A 632 111.34 -0.27 -40.43
N LEU A 633 111.44 -0.26 -39.10
CA LEU A 633 110.56 0.39 -38.10
C LEU A 633 109.31 -0.41 -37.73
N GLY A 634 109.38 -1.09 -36.59
CA GLY A 634 108.17 -1.61 -35.94
C GLY A 634 108.37 -2.73 -34.92
N ILE A 635 109.59 -3.26 -34.75
CA ILE A 635 109.96 -4.04 -33.57
C ILE A 635 111.15 -3.33 -32.94
N ILE A 636 110.91 -2.33 -32.09
CA ILE A 636 111.51 -2.17 -30.75
C ILE A 636 110.65 -1.13 -30.01
N THR A 637 109.59 -1.56 -29.33
CA THR A 637 109.17 -0.95 -28.04
C THR A 637 108.28 -1.94 -27.30
N ALA A 638 108.92 -2.85 -26.57
CA ALA A 638 108.52 -3.41 -25.28
C ALA A 638 109.21 -4.77 -25.12
N GLY A 639 110.49 -4.76 -24.71
CA GLY A 639 111.19 -6.02 -24.50
C GLY A 639 112.67 -5.97 -24.13
N VAL A 640 113.24 -4.85 -23.70
CA VAL A 640 114.50 -4.84 -22.92
C VAL A 640 114.47 -3.66 -21.93
N VAL A 641 113.75 -3.85 -20.82
CA VAL A 641 114.21 -3.31 -19.53
C VAL A 641 114.82 -4.50 -18.82
N THR A 642 116.07 -4.34 -18.37
CA THR A 642 116.87 -5.28 -17.55
C THR A 642 117.85 -6.20 -18.29
N PHE A 643 118.84 -5.63 -19.00
CA PHE A 643 120.26 -6.07 -18.97
C PHE A 643 121.06 -5.11 -19.88
N PHE A 644 122.10 -4.34 -19.53
CA PHE A 644 123.00 -4.29 -18.37
C PHE A 644 123.88 -3.02 -18.49
N VAL A 645 124.56 -2.66 -17.38
CA VAL A 645 125.73 -1.75 -17.26
C VAL A 645 125.42 -0.28 -16.91
N LEU A 646 125.32 0.10 -15.63
CA LEU A 646 126.42 0.46 -14.71
C LEU A 646 127.43 1.51 -15.24
N LYS A 647 127.44 2.66 -14.53
CA LYS A 647 128.62 3.46 -14.11
C LYS A 647 129.31 4.31 -15.20
N ARG A 648 129.76 5.56 -14.95
CA ARG A 648 129.99 6.36 -13.73
C ARG A 648 130.51 7.76 -14.13
N ASN A 649 130.38 8.75 -13.23
CA ASN A 649 131.04 10.09 -13.17
C ASN A 649 130.63 11.10 -14.27
N ASP A 650 130.30 12.37 -14.00
CA ASP A 650 130.59 13.27 -12.87
C ASP A 650 129.35 13.82 -12.15
#